data_AF-A0AAW0CZV8-F1
#
_entry.id   AF-A0AAW0CZV8-F1
#
_cell.length_a   1.000
_cell.length_b   1.000
_cell.length_c   1.000
_cell.angle_alpha   90.00
_cell.angle_beta   90.00
_cell.angle_gamma   90.00
#
_symmetry.space_group_name_H-M   'P 1'
#
loop_
_entity.id
_entity.type
_entity.pdbx_description
1 polymer ?
#
loop_
_entity_poly.entity_id
_entity_poly.type
_entity_poly.pdbx_seq_one_letter_code
_entity_poly.pdbx_strand_id
1 'polypeptide(L)'
;MGSTYPDVASLLSATVSDTTDSTEVAGLGSLSGKVIKRLGQLVLDQVDLIIARRRLVQIEAYFANRNSSPGTTSFHDIEVIFNDLIELSRDVYEHQLRTRAFRIIMSEIGSMNHRNLAASAVKIDSRMEIYLHLSGIMNCLWGKGIGSITETAPPYTIDQDDLALWDQESFYRSEGHKAYVSSFPRHLQVHGTPRFFFYSPLLLYLALVAAYGTQEHCRMIVRLNIVDFLRTLGLSEGVHQVQEALAPRILLYTLMSKLSPDSDTDIYSSVAEYFWELHSSSKRSVQAQRNGLWAWAEHDDQVGPDLLDVEMKTKIADATSIWETVSLNRLTYVNADRINVPLMSQDRQGLSILFSQVLEWTAPLESPANYEHILNEMFSSLLDIPPLCYFVDGIEGVLVRDLKDQVLVPELDFYKRVRLTLETLHEHSYDAMSLRDASSSTTTLRATDQYLLDLLVRAEANPWLISTLSDHSIIQNYCRLKESNNPKTLKETKHTVGDKEYNMYIGHITDRRQSQAPDATPTVVVYITDLSTYDEAGAGSLKASLAEFSSICSQSFSVPIILFMTGLEALEANMKVSAIRDHFPRYDGGKNVESACSFFERFFAECSHRTFNMNLYVYTTTHAVNAENIRDALHDIHYKVFQPRRNIEPQIAPDA
;
A
#
# COMPACT_ATOMS: atom_id res chain seq x y z
N MET A 1 -17.60 -47.07 25.03
CA MET A 1 -18.20 -45.81 25.48
C MET A 1 -18.52 -45.01 24.23
N GLY A 2 -19.76 -45.13 23.73
CA GLY A 2 -20.20 -44.47 22.50
C GLY A 2 -20.84 -43.13 22.84
N SER A 3 -20.34 -42.06 22.22
CA SER A 3 -20.81 -40.68 22.38
C SER A 3 -21.51 -40.27 21.10
N THR A 4 -22.84 -40.33 21.10
CA THR A 4 -23.71 -39.77 20.06
C THR A 4 -23.74 -38.24 20.21
N TYR A 5 -23.21 -37.51 19.21
CA TYR A 5 -23.40 -36.06 19.08
C TYR A 5 -24.73 -35.76 18.35
N PRO A 6 -25.44 -34.66 18.71
CA PRO A 6 -26.67 -34.27 18.04
C PRO A 6 -26.40 -33.50 16.74
N ASP A 7 -27.29 -33.69 15.77
CA ASP A 7 -27.32 -33.04 14.45
C ASP A 7 -27.22 -31.51 14.50
N VAL A 8 -26.29 -30.95 13.71
CA VAL A 8 -25.99 -29.51 13.62
C VAL A 8 -26.88 -28.78 12.58
N ALA A 9 -27.96 -29.40 12.12
CA ALA A 9 -28.83 -28.83 11.07
C ALA A 9 -29.82 -27.73 11.54
N SER A 10 -29.60 -27.07 12.68
CA SER A 10 -30.62 -26.25 13.36
C SER A 10 -30.16 -24.85 13.81
N LEU A 11 -29.28 -24.18 13.05
CA LEU A 11 -28.80 -22.84 13.43
C LEU A 11 -29.53 -21.64 12.79
N LEU A 12 -30.46 -21.86 11.85
CA LEU A 12 -31.26 -20.77 11.26
C LEU A 12 -32.66 -20.60 11.86
N SER A 13 -32.99 -21.28 12.96
CA SER A 13 -34.30 -21.17 13.64
C SER A 13 -34.21 -20.97 15.16
N ALA A 14 -33.13 -20.35 15.64
CA ALA A 14 -32.95 -20.06 17.06
C ALA A 14 -33.47 -18.66 17.44
N THR A 15 -34.80 -18.51 17.46
CA THR A 15 -35.46 -17.44 18.24
C THR A 15 -36.82 -17.89 18.74
N VAL A 16 -36.90 -19.08 19.37
CA VAL A 16 -38.08 -19.48 20.14
C VAL A 16 -37.63 -20.20 21.40
N SER A 17 -37.66 -19.45 22.50
CA SER A 17 -37.81 -19.84 23.92
C SER A 17 -37.35 -21.24 24.35
N ASP A 18 -36.30 -21.26 25.17
CA ASP A 18 -36.07 -22.30 26.19
C ASP A 18 -37.30 -22.38 27.11
N THR A 19 -38.15 -23.38 26.89
CA THR A 19 -39.10 -23.84 27.91
C THR A 19 -38.50 -25.07 28.58
N THR A 20 -38.02 -24.85 29.80
CA THR A 20 -37.84 -25.81 30.90
C THR A 20 -38.51 -27.16 30.68
N ASP A 21 -37.73 -28.23 30.84
CA ASP A 21 -38.12 -29.63 30.99
C ASP A 21 -39.18 -29.80 32.11
N SER A 22 -40.42 -29.45 31.80
CA SER A 22 -41.58 -29.86 32.59
C SER A 22 -42.01 -31.22 32.05
N THR A 23 -42.12 -32.20 32.94
CA THR A 23 -42.61 -33.55 32.67
C THR A 23 -44.00 -33.49 32.03
N GLU A 24 -44.07 -33.47 30.70
CA GLU A 24 -45.33 -33.46 29.95
C GLU A 24 -46.03 -34.80 30.14
N VAL A 25 -47.16 -34.76 30.87
CA VAL A 25 -48.18 -35.79 30.85
C VAL A 25 -48.59 -36.02 29.40
N ALA A 26 -48.49 -37.27 28.91
CA ALA A 26 -48.87 -37.66 27.56
C ALA A 26 -50.37 -37.51 27.33
N GLY A 27 -50.83 -36.28 27.09
CA GLY A 27 -52.18 -35.97 26.62
C GLY A 27 -52.26 -36.02 25.11
N LEU A 28 -53.44 -36.37 24.56
CA LEU A 28 -53.72 -36.45 23.12
C LEU A 28 -53.25 -35.19 22.33
N GLY A 29 -53.22 -34.03 22.98
CA GLY A 29 -52.77 -32.75 22.39
C GLY A 29 -51.26 -32.66 22.08
N SER A 30 -50.40 -33.39 22.80
CA SER A 30 -48.94 -33.37 22.55
C SER A 30 -48.57 -34.07 21.25
N LEU A 31 -49.35 -35.09 20.87
CA LEU A 31 -49.15 -35.83 19.62
C LEU A 31 -49.57 -35.00 18.40
N SER A 32 -50.70 -34.29 18.49
CA SER A 32 -51.11 -33.34 17.43
C SER A 32 -50.14 -32.17 17.28
N GLY A 33 -49.62 -31.62 18.38
CA GLY A 33 -48.62 -30.56 18.33
C GLY A 33 -47.32 -30.99 17.63
N LYS A 34 -46.84 -32.21 17.93
CA LYS A 34 -45.66 -32.80 17.26
C LYS A 34 -45.88 -33.02 15.77
N VAL A 35 -47.07 -33.48 15.36
CA VAL A 35 -47.40 -33.67 13.93
C VAL A 35 -47.47 -32.34 13.19
N ILE A 36 -48.12 -31.31 13.76
CA ILE A 36 -48.20 -29.98 13.16
C ILE A 36 -46.80 -29.36 13.04
N LYS A 37 -45.96 -29.47 14.08
CA LYS A 37 -44.56 -28.99 14.03
C LYS A 37 -43.76 -29.68 12.92
N ARG A 38 -43.86 -31.00 12.78
CA ARG A 38 -43.16 -31.76 11.72
C ARG A 38 -43.65 -31.41 10.32
N LEU A 39 -44.97 -31.22 10.15
CA LEU A 39 -45.53 -30.79 8.88
C LEU A 39 -45.08 -29.36 8.52
N GLY A 40 -45.09 -28.44 9.49
CA GLY A 40 -44.59 -27.08 9.31
C GLY A 40 -43.12 -27.07 8.90
N GLN A 41 -42.27 -27.86 9.56
CA GLN A 41 -40.86 -27.98 9.21
C GLN A 41 -40.68 -28.51 7.78
N LEU A 42 -41.39 -29.58 7.41
CA LEU A 42 -41.30 -30.15 6.06
C LEU A 42 -41.73 -29.14 4.98
N VAL A 43 -42.75 -28.33 5.24
CA VAL A 43 -43.17 -27.28 4.30
C VAL A 43 -42.11 -26.20 4.17
N LEU A 44 -41.50 -25.76 5.29
CA LEU A 44 -40.41 -24.78 5.26
C LEU A 44 -39.20 -25.30 4.48
N ASP A 45 -38.77 -26.53 4.76
CA ASP A 45 -37.63 -27.16 4.08
C ASP A 45 -37.85 -27.25 2.55
N GLN A 46 -39.09 -27.53 2.11
CA GLN A 46 -39.43 -27.57 0.69
C GLN A 46 -39.44 -26.17 0.05
N VAL A 47 -39.91 -25.15 0.78
CA VAL A 47 -39.90 -23.76 0.28
C VAL A 47 -38.46 -23.26 0.14
N ASP A 48 -37.60 -23.52 1.12
CA ASP A 48 -36.19 -23.16 1.07
C ASP A 48 -35.47 -23.83 -0.10
N LEU A 49 -35.77 -25.12 -0.35
CA LEU A 49 -35.24 -25.84 -1.51
C LEU A 49 -35.68 -25.23 -2.85
N ILE A 50 -36.94 -24.79 -2.97
CA ILE A 50 -37.45 -24.11 -4.18
C ILE A 50 -36.75 -22.76 -4.38
N ILE A 51 -36.53 -22.00 -3.30
CA ILE A 51 -35.82 -20.71 -3.35
C ILE A 51 -34.36 -20.94 -3.77
N ALA A 52 -33.67 -21.90 -3.17
CA ALA A 52 -32.29 -22.25 -3.50
C ALA A 52 -32.14 -22.67 -4.97
N ARG A 53 -33.05 -23.51 -5.48
CA ARG A 53 -33.10 -23.90 -6.90
C ARG A 53 -33.29 -22.70 -7.81
N ARG A 54 -34.20 -21.79 -7.47
CA ARG A 54 -34.46 -20.58 -8.26
C ARG A 54 -33.25 -19.65 -8.29
N ARG A 55 -32.61 -19.41 -7.14
CA ARG A 55 -31.38 -18.59 -7.05
C ARG A 55 -30.27 -19.19 -7.90
N LEU A 56 -30.02 -20.50 -7.80
CA LEU A 56 -29.00 -21.16 -8.61
C LEU A 56 -29.25 -21.02 -10.11
N VAL A 57 -30.50 -21.16 -10.57
CA VAL A 57 -30.86 -20.97 -11.98
C VAL A 57 -30.61 -19.53 -12.44
N GLN A 58 -30.85 -18.54 -11.60
CA GLN A 58 -30.52 -17.13 -11.90
C GLN A 58 -29.01 -16.91 -12.01
N ILE A 59 -28.24 -17.51 -11.10
CA ILE A 59 -26.78 -17.46 -11.13
C ILE A 59 -26.23 -18.12 -12.40
N GLU A 60 -26.74 -19.30 -12.77
CA GLU A 60 -26.35 -19.97 -14.03
C GLU A 60 -26.69 -19.13 -15.26
N ALA A 61 -27.88 -18.51 -15.30
CA ALA A 61 -28.27 -17.61 -16.38
C ALA A 61 -27.35 -16.39 -16.48
N TYR A 62 -26.90 -15.85 -15.34
CA TYR A 62 -25.91 -14.78 -15.30
C TYR A 62 -24.58 -15.21 -15.94
N PHE A 63 -24.01 -16.35 -15.51
CA PHE A 63 -22.73 -16.83 -16.06
C PHE A 63 -22.83 -17.25 -17.52
N ALA A 64 -23.98 -17.77 -17.97
CA ALA A 64 -24.22 -18.09 -19.38
C ALA A 64 -24.26 -16.85 -20.28
N ASN A 65 -24.86 -15.75 -19.79
CA ASN A 65 -25.04 -14.52 -20.58
C ASN A 65 -23.87 -13.55 -20.48
N ARG A 66 -22.98 -13.69 -19.48
CA ARG A 66 -21.83 -12.79 -19.23
C ARG A 66 -20.96 -12.54 -20.45
N ASN A 67 -20.79 -13.53 -21.33
CA ASN A 67 -19.96 -13.40 -22.54
C ASN A 67 -20.71 -12.76 -23.72
N SER A 68 -22.04 -12.75 -23.72
CA SER A 68 -22.85 -12.30 -24.86
C SER A 68 -23.21 -10.82 -24.80
N SER A 69 -23.23 -10.22 -23.62
CA SER A 69 -23.45 -8.79 -23.46
C SER A 69 -22.79 -8.32 -22.16
N PRO A 70 -21.70 -7.51 -22.23
CA PRO A 70 -21.17 -6.82 -21.07
C PRO A 70 -22.12 -5.68 -20.68
N GLY A 71 -23.33 -6.04 -20.25
CA GLY A 71 -24.32 -5.13 -19.72
C GLY A 71 -23.86 -4.55 -18.38
N THR A 72 -24.38 -3.37 -18.05
CA THR A 72 -24.14 -2.62 -16.81
C THR A 72 -24.75 -3.31 -15.59
N THR A 73 -24.32 -4.53 -15.29
CA THR A 73 -24.65 -5.18 -14.02
C THR A 73 -23.95 -4.40 -12.93
N SER A 74 -24.68 -3.93 -11.92
CA SER A 74 -24.07 -3.12 -10.87
C SER A 74 -23.07 -3.98 -10.08
N PHE A 75 -22.01 -3.36 -9.56
CA PHE A 75 -21.02 -4.07 -8.75
C PHE A 75 -21.66 -4.78 -7.54
N HIS A 76 -22.72 -4.19 -6.97
CA HIS A 76 -23.46 -4.76 -5.85
C HIS A 76 -24.16 -6.06 -6.23
N ASP A 77 -24.76 -6.14 -7.42
CA ASP A 77 -25.43 -7.36 -7.89
C ASP A 77 -24.45 -8.53 -8.05
N ILE A 78 -23.22 -8.24 -8.52
CA ILE A 78 -22.18 -9.25 -8.69
C ILE A 78 -21.77 -9.84 -7.34
N GLU A 79 -21.62 -9.00 -6.32
CA GLU A 79 -21.27 -9.46 -4.98
C GLU A 79 -22.35 -10.38 -4.39
N VAL A 80 -23.63 -9.99 -4.51
CA VAL A 80 -24.75 -10.81 -4.05
C VAL A 80 -24.77 -12.18 -4.73
N ILE A 81 -24.51 -12.22 -6.05
CA ILE A 81 -24.43 -13.47 -6.82
C ILE A 81 -23.35 -14.40 -6.28
N PHE A 82 -22.15 -13.88 -5.96
CA PHE A 82 -21.06 -14.71 -5.43
C PHE A 82 -21.31 -15.15 -3.98
N ASN A 83 -21.93 -14.31 -3.15
CA ASN A 83 -22.34 -14.69 -1.80
C ASN A 83 -23.37 -15.83 -1.83
N ASP A 84 -24.43 -15.71 -2.65
CA ASP A 84 -25.41 -16.77 -2.85
C ASP A 84 -24.76 -18.04 -3.42
N LEU A 85 -23.79 -17.91 -4.33
CA LEU A 85 -23.09 -19.05 -4.92
C LEU A 85 -22.29 -19.84 -3.86
N ILE A 86 -21.57 -19.14 -2.97
CA ILE A 86 -20.80 -19.79 -1.92
C ILE A 86 -21.74 -20.45 -0.90
N GLU A 87 -22.81 -19.76 -0.51
CA GLU A 87 -23.86 -20.30 0.36
C GLU A 87 -24.45 -21.59 -0.21
N LEU A 88 -24.84 -21.60 -1.49
CA LEU A 88 -25.42 -22.77 -2.16
C LEU A 88 -24.45 -23.94 -2.33
N SER A 89 -23.14 -23.75 -2.11
CA SER A 89 -22.16 -24.82 -2.16
C SER A 89 -22.01 -25.58 -0.82
N ARG A 90 -22.60 -25.06 0.27
CA ARG A 90 -22.54 -25.63 1.62
C ARG A 90 -23.27 -26.96 1.76
N ASP A 91 -22.80 -27.76 2.72
CA ASP A 91 -23.26 -29.13 2.98
C ASP A 91 -24.72 -29.25 3.41
N VAL A 92 -25.33 -28.15 3.84
CA VAL A 92 -26.74 -28.08 4.24
C VAL A 92 -27.69 -28.25 3.05
N TYR A 93 -27.24 -27.97 1.83
CA TYR A 93 -28.08 -28.05 0.62
C TYR A 93 -28.04 -29.45 -0.02
N GLU A 94 -29.07 -29.75 -0.82
CA GLU A 94 -29.15 -31.00 -1.61
C GLU A 94 -27.89 -31.19 -2.49
N HIS A 95 -27.38 -32.42 -2.53
CA HIS A 95 -26.15 -32.77 -3.25
C HIS A 95 -26.10 -32.25 -4.70
N GLN A 96 -27.22 -32.29 -5.42
CA GLN A 96 -27.31 -31.80 -6.81
C GLN A 96 -27.13 -30.28 -6.91
N LEU A 97 -27.69 -29.51 -5.97
CA LEU A 97 -27.53 -28.06 -5.91
C LEU A 97 -26.08 -27.69 -5.61
N ARG A 98 -25.52 -28.32 -4.58
CA ARG A 98 -24.11 -28.13 -4.19
C ARG A 98 -23.18 -28.40 -5.36
N THR A 99 -23.36 -29.54 -6.04
CA THR A 99 -22.52 -29.93 -7.18
C THR A 99 -22.56 -28.88 -8.29
N ARG A 100 -23.74 -28.35 -8.63
CA ARG A 100 -23.89 -27.31 -9.65
C ARG A 100 -23.25 -25.99 -9.23
N ALA A 101 -23.49 -25.54 -7.99
CA ALA A 101 -22.85 -24.34 -7.45
C ALA A 101 -21.32 -24.48 -7.43
N PHE A 102 -20.80 -25.60 -6.94
CA PHE A 102 -19.37 -25.86 -6.87
C PHE A 102 -18.70 -25.95 -8.25
N ARG A 103 -19.39 -26.50 -9.27
CA ARG A 103 -18.90 -26.45 -10.65
C ARG A 103 -18.68 -25.03 -11.14
N ILE A 104 -19.58 -24.09 -10.81
CA ILE A 104 -19.44 -22.68 -11.19
C ILE A 104 -18.25 -22.07 -10.45
N ILE A 105 -18.12 -22.31 -9.13
CA ILE A 105 -16.98 -21.86 -8.31
C ILE A 105 -15.66 -22.33 -8.94
N MET A 106 -15.54 -23.63 -9.21
CA MET A 106 -14.32 -24.21 -9.78
C MET A 106 -14.05 -23.71 -11.22
N SER A 107 -15.09 -23.45 -12.02
CA SER A 107 -14.96 -22.84 -13.34
C SER A 107 -14.48 -21.38 -13.27
N GLU A 108 -14.95 -20.59 -12.31
CA GLU A 108 -14.47 -19.21 -12.12
C GLU A 108 -13.02 -19.17 -11.63
N ILE A 109 -12.63 -20.12 -10.76
CA ILE A 109 -11.23 -20.26 -10.33
C ILE A 109 -10.36 -20.60 -11.54
N GLY A 110 -10.68 -21.65 -12.29
CA GLY A 110 -9.86 -22.11 -13.42
C GLY A 110 -9.80 -21.12 -14.59
N SER A 111 -10.86 -20.32 -14.82
CA SER A 111 -10.86 -19.23 -15.81
C SER A 111 -10.13 -17.95 -15.35
N MET A 112 -9.55 -17.95 -14.14
CA MET A 112 -8.90 -16.79 -13.50
C MET A 112 -9.83 -15.59 -13.25
N ASN A 113 -11.15 -15.78 -13.26
CA ASN A 113 -12.14 -14.73 -13.00
C ASN A 113 -12.57 -14.66 -11.52
N HIS A 114 -11.70 -15.07 -10.61
CA HIS A 114 -12.05 -15.35 -9.21
C HIS A 114 -11.90 -14.15 -8.26
N ARG A 115 -11.75 -12.92 -8.76
CA ARG A 115 -11.58 -11.71 -7.92
C ARG A 115 -12.78 -11.46 -7.01
N ASN A 116 -13.98 -11.42 -7.59
CA ASN A 116 -15.22 -11.19 -6.84
C ASN A 116 -15.57 -12.39 -5.96
N LEU A 117 -15.24 -13.61 -6.41
CA LEU A 117 -15.36 -14.83 -5.62
C LEU A 117 -14.46 -14.77 -4.37
N ALA A 118 -13.21 -14.33 -4.49
CA ALA A 118 -12.29 -14.18 -3.35
C ALA A 118 -12.77 -13.11 -2.37
N ALA A 119 -13.27 -11.97 -2.89
CA ALA A 119 -13.85 -10.92 -2.06
C ALA A 119 -15.09 -11.40 -1.28
N SER A 120 -15.92 -12.24 -1.90
CA SER A 120 -17.12 -12.82 -1.28
C SER A 120 -16.76 -13.90 -0.26
N ALA A 121 -15.74 -14.72 -0.54
CA ALA A 121 -15.27 -15.75 0.39
C ALA A 121 -14.82 -15.14 1.73
N VAL A 122 -14.10 -14.02 1.70
CA VAL A 122 -13.63 -13.33 2.92
C VAL A 122 -14.79 -12.77 3.77
N LYS A 123 -15.99 -12.60 3.20
CA LYS A 123 -17.19 -12.13 3.93
C LYS A 123 -17.92 -13.26 4.67
N ILE A 124 -17.46 -14.51 4.57
CA ILE A 124 -18.00 -15.59 5.38
C ILE A 124 -17.62 -15.34 6.86
N ASP A 125 -18.60 -15.02 7.69
CA ASP A 125 -18.39 -14.68 9.10
C ASP A 125 -17.88 -15.89 9.93
N SER A 126 -18.30 -17.09 9.55
CA SER A 126 -17.94 -18.32 10.26
C SER A 126 -16.59 -18.87 9.81
N ARG A 127 -15.63 -18.90 10.74
CA ARG A 127 -14.29 -19.51 10.52
C ARG A 127 -14.37 -20.95 10.02
N MET A 128 -15.34 -21.71 10.50
CA MET A 128 -15.52 -23.10 10.06
C MET A 128 -16.01 -23.17 8.62
N GLU A 129 -16.93 -22.28 8.22
CA GLU A 129 -17.48 -22.28 6.87
C GLU A 129 -16.45 -21.89 5.82
N ILE A 130 -15.63 -20.86 6.08
CA ILE A 130 -14.51 -20.52 5.18
C ILE A 130 -13.48 -21.66 5.12
N TYR A 131 -13.18 -22.32 6.24
CA TYR A 131 -12.28 -23.48 6.25
C TYR A 131 -12.83 -24.62 5.38
N LEU A 132 -14.11 -24.98 5.54
CA LEU A 132 -14.76 -26.03 4.75
C LEU A 132 -14.80 -25.67 3.25
N HIS A 133 -15.09 -24.41 2.92
CA HIS A 133 -15.09 -23.92 1.54
C HIS A 133 -13.71 -24.04 0.89
N LEU A 134 -12.67 -23.50 1.55
CA LEU A 134 -11.30 -23.57 1.04
C LEU A 134 -10.77 -25.01 1.00
N SER A 135 -11.11 -25.83 2.00
CA SER A 135 -10.77 -27.26 2.02
C SER A 135 -11.43 -28.01 0.87
N GLY A 136 -12.71 -27.72 0.56
CA GLY A 136 -13.42 -28.34 -0.55
C GLY A 136 -12.75 -28.05 -1.90
N ILE A 137 -12.33 -26.80 -2.11
CA ILE A 137 -11.59 -26.37 -3.30
C ILE A 137 -10.22 -27.07 -3.38
N MET A 138 -9.45 -27.08 -2.30
CA MET A 138 -8.14 -27.74 -2.25
C MET A 138 -8.26 -29.25 -2.49
N ASN A 139 -9.18 -29.93 -1.82
CA ASN A 139 -9.39 -31.37 -1.93
C ASN A 139 -9.86 -31.79 -3.33
N CYS A 140 -10.61 -30.93 -4.03
CA CYS A 140 -11.03 -31.15 -5.41
C CYS A 140 -9.86 -31.29 -6.39
N LEU A 141 -8.76 -30.56 -6.13
CA LEU A 141 -7.60 -30.49 -7.03
C LEU A 141 -6.45 -31.37 -6.55
N TRP A 142 -6.21 -31.45 -5.23
CA TRP A 142 -5.14 -32.26 -4.65
C TRP A 142 -5.44 -33.76 -4.74
N GLY A 143 -6.67 -34.19 -4.40
CA GLY A 143 -7.01 -35.60 -4.17
C GLY A 143 -6.90 -36.54 -5.38
N LYS A 144 -6.73 -36.02 -6.60
CA LYS A 144 -6.61 -36.84 -7.82
C LYS A 144 -5.19 -36.89 -8.41
N GLY A 145 -4.27 -36.03 -7.97
CA GLY A 145 -3.03 -35.75 -8.73
C GLY A 145 -1.74 -36.33 -8.16
N ILE A 146 -1.70 -36.64 -6.87
CA ILE A 146 -0.48 -37.11 -6.19
C ILE A 146 -0.78 -38.52 -5.70
N GLY A 147 -0.14 -39.51 -6.32
CA GLY A 147 -0.21 -40.90 -5.86
C GLY A 147 0.04 -40.92 -4.35
N SER A 148 -0.85 -41.57 -3.62
CA SER A 148 -0.82 -41.79 -2.18
C SER A 148 0.53 -42.37 -1.73
N ILE A 149 1.51 -41.51 -1.42
CA ILE A 149 2.79 -41.92 -0.81
C ILE A 149 2.84 -41.49 0.67
N THR A 150 1.98 -40.56 1.12
CA THR A 150 1.89 -40.18 2.53
C THR A 150 0.66 -40.81 3.18
N GLU A 151 0.88 -41.86 3.98
CA GLU A 151 -0.12 -42.66 4.71
C GLU A 151 -0.91 -41.91 5.80
N THR A 152 -0.65 -40.63 6.04
CA THR A 152 -1.37 -39.86 7.04
C THR A 152 -2.64 -39.27 6.42
N ALA A 153 -3.74 -40.01 6.52
CA ALA A 153 -5.06 -39.52 6.17
C ALA A 153 -5.36 -38.21 6.95
N PRO A 154 -6.09 -37.24 6.36
CA PRO A 154 -6.47 -36.03 7.07
C PRO A 154 -7.26 -36.37 8.34
N PRO A 155 -7.19 -35.53 9.40
CA PRO A 155 -7.80 -35.79 10.71
C PRO A 155 -9.34 -35.87 10.69
N TYR A 156 -9.96 -35.67 9.53
CA TYR A 156 -11.39 -35.84 9.27
C TYR A 156 -11.58 -36.99 8.26
N THR A 157 -11.28 -38.22 8.67
CA THR A 157 -11.69 -39.40 7.91
C THR A 157 -13.09 -39.76 8.35
N ILE A 158 -14.06 -39.59 7.43
CA ILE A 158 -15.40 -40.13 7.55
C ILE A 158 -15.26 -41.65 7.76
N ASP A 159 -15.91 -42.19 8.79
CA ASP A 159 -15.94 -43.63 9.07
C ASP A 159 -16.23 -44.39 7.77
N GLN A 160 -15.39 -45.38 7.44
CA GLN A 160 -15.44 -46.13 6.17
C GLN A 160 -16.75 -46.91 5.97
N ASP A 161 -17.63 -46.93 6.98
CA ASP A 161 -18.89 -47.68 6.96
C ASP A 161 -19.99 -47.03 6.11
N ASP A 162 -19.82 -45.79 5.63
CA ASP A 162 -20.79 -45.13 4.73
C ASP A 162 -20.24 -44.91 3.30
N LEU A 163 -20.13 -46.02 2.55
CA LEU A 163 -19.71 -46.02 1.14
C LEU A 163 -20.54 -45.07 0.26
N ALA A 164 -21.83 -44.87 0.57
CA ALA A 164 -22.72 -44.07 -0.26
C ALA A 164 -22.38 -42.58 -0.19
N LEU A 165 -21.99 -42.07 0.99
CA LEU A 165 -21.51 -40.70 1.15
C LEU A 165 -20.19 -40.47 0.41
N TRP A 166 -19.28 -41.44 0.46
CA TRP A 166 -18.01 -41.39 -0.26
C TRP A 166 -18.20 -41.29 -1.78
N ASP A 167 -19.10 -42.09 -2.35
CA ASP A 167 -19.40 -42.04 -3.79
C ASP A 167 -19.97 -40.67 -4.20
N GLN A 168 -20.83 -40.09 -3.36
CA GLN A 168 -21.37 -38.74 -3.59
C GLN A 168 -20.26 -37.67 -3.52
N GLU A 169 -19.44 -37.65 -2.46
CA GLU A 169 -18.35 -36.67 -2.36
C GLU A 169 -17.35 -36.80 -3.50
N SER A 170 -17.04 -38.03 -3.90
CA SER A 170 -16.18 -38.32 -5.05
C SER A 170 -16.79 -37.76 -6.34
N PHE A 171 -18.10 -37.94 -6.55
CA PHE A 171 -18.81 -37.38 -7.70
C PHE A 171 -18.77 -35.84 -7.71
N TYR A 172 -19.10 -35.20 -6.59
CA TYR A 172 -19.05 -33.75 -6.41
C TYR A 172 -17.68 -33.15 -6.74
N ARG A 173 -16.60 -33.71 -6.18
CA ARG A 173 -15.23 -33.28 -6.45
C ARG A 173 -14.83 -33.57 -7.89
N SER A 174 -15.28 -34.69 -8.46
CA SER A 174 -15.01 -35.04 -9.86
C SER A 174 -15.62 -34.03 -10.83
N GLU A 175 -16.87 -33.61 -10.60
CA GLU A 175 -17.54 -32.60 -11.41
C GLU A 175 -16.91 -31.21 -11.25
N GLY A 176 -16.53 -30.82 -10.02
CA GLY A 176 -15.78 -29.59 -9.78
C GLY A 176 -14.44 -29.56 -10.53
N HIS A 177 -13.69 -30.67 -10.49
CA HIS A 177 -12.43 -30.82 -11.20
C HIS A 177 -12.64 -30.71 -12.72
N LYS A 178 -13.65 -31.38 -13.28
CA LYS A 178 -13.97 -31.26 -14.72
C LYS A 178 -14.29 -29.83 -15.10
N ALA A 179 -15.07 -29.11 -14.28
CA ALA A 179 -15.39 -27.72 -14.51
C ALA A 179 -14.12 -26.85 -14.50
N TYR A 180 -13.25 -27.03 -13.50
CA TYR A 180 -11.94 -26.38 -13.43
C TYR A 180 -11.11 -26.60 -14.70
N VAL A 181 -10.90 -27.87 -15.10
CA VAL A 181 -10.13 -28.21 -16.33
C VAL A 181 -10.77 -27.63 -17.59
N SER A 182 -12.10 -27.69 -17.70
CA SER A 182 -12.82 -27.21 -18.89
C SER A 182 -12.76 -25.70 -19.07
N SER A 183 -12.48 -24.95 -17.99
CA SER A 183 -12.41 -23.49 -18.01
C SER A 183 -11.07 -22.95 -18.52
N PHE A 184 -10.03 -23.79 -18.64
CA PHE A 184 -8.78 -23.39 -19.24
C PHE A 184 -8.97 -23.15 -20.75
N PRO A 185 -8.26 -22.17 -21.33
CA PRO A 185 -8.12 -22.05 -22.78
C PRO A 185 -7.73 -23.39 -23.41
N ARG A 186 -8.32 -23.74 -24.56
CA ARG A 186 -8.10 -25.03 -25.25
C ARG A 186 -6.62 -25.36 -25.49
N HIS A 187 -5.77 -24.34 -25.67
CA HIS A 187 -4.33 -24.51 -25.88
C HIS A 187 -3.56 -24.92 -24.60
N LEU A 188 -4.11 -24.68 -23.40
CA LEU A 188 -3.51 -25.12 -22.13
C LEU A 188 -4.00 -26.51 -21.67
N GLN A 189 -5.06 -27.02 -22.31
CA GLN A 189 -5.60 -28.37 -22.06
C GLN A 189 -4.73 -29.47 -22.70
N VAL A 190 -3.58 -29.12 -23.30
CA VAL A 190 -2.69 -30.05 -23.99
C VAL A 190 -1.93 -30.92 -22.98
N HIS A 191 -1.83 -32.22 -23.28
CA HIS A 191 -0.99 -33.16 -22.51
C HIS A 191 0.46 -32.66 -22.44
N GLY A 192 0.97 -32.46 -21.23
CA GLY A 192 2.35 -32.05 -20.98
C GLY A 192 2.53 -30.65 -20.39
N THR A 193 1.45 -29.92 -20.12
CA THR A 193 1.54 -28.70 -19.29
C THR A 193 2.17 -29.04 -17.93
N PRO A 194 3.21 -28.31 -17.50
CA PRO A 194 3.80 -28.52 -16.19
C PRO A 194 2.73 -28.43 -15.10
N ARG A 195 2.80 -29.32 -14.11
CA ARG A 195 1.79 -29.44 -13.04
C ARG A 195 1.52 -28.11 -12.35
N PHE A 196 2.52 -27.27 -12.13
CA PHE A 196 2.31 -26.01 -11.44
C PHE A 196 1.44 -25.02 -12.24
N PHE A 197 1.51 -25.00 -13.59
CA PHE A 197 0.64 -24.13 -14.40
C PHE A 197 -0.83 -24.50 -14.23
N PHE A 198 -1.10 -25.81 -14.10
CA PHE A 198 -2.43 -26.31 -13.83
C PHE A 198 -2.98 -25.78 -12.49
N TYR A 199 -2.13 -25.56 -11.49
CA TYR A 199 -2.54 -25.05 -10.17
C TYR A 199 -2.42 -23.53 -10.02
N SER A 200 -1.83 -22.81 -10.99
CA SER A 200 -1.69 -21.34 -10.91
C SER A 200 -3.00 -20.59 -10.64
N PRO A 201 -4.15 -20.90 -11.30
CA PRO A 201 -5.40 -20.23 -10.99
C PRO A 201 -5.87 -20.43 -9.54
N LEU A 202 -5.72 -21.65 -9.00
CA LEU A 202 -6.00 -21.95 -7.58
C LEU A 202 -5.11 -21.13 -6.65
N LEU A 203 -3.80 -21.12 -6.89
CA LEU A 203 -2.83 -20.44 -6.03
C LEU A 203 -3.06 -18.92 -6.02
N LEU A 204 -3.43 -18.33 -7.16
CA LEU A 204 -3.81 -16.92 -7.26
C LEU A 204 -5.13 -16.63 -6.54
N TYR A 205 -6.11 -17.53 -6.62
CA TYR A 205 -7.35 -17.41 -5.85
C TYR A 205 -7.06 -17.39 -4.34
N LEU A 206 -6.24 -18.32 -3.84
CA LEU A 206 -5.84 -18.34 -2.43
C LEU A 206 -5.05 -17.10 -2.04
N ALA A 207 -4.21 -16.58 -2.93
CA ALA A 207 -3.46 -15.34 -2.68
C ALA A 207 -4.41 -14.15 -2.54
N LEU A 208 -5.46 -14.07 -3.36
CA LEU A 208 -6.48 -13.03 -3.25
C LEU A 208 -7.32 -13.17 -1.97
N VAL A 209 -7.67 -14.40 -1.56
CA VAL A 209 -8.34 -14.63 -0.27
C VAL A 209 -7.44 -14.18 0.88
N ALA A 210 -6.14 -14.47 0.84
CA ALA A 210 -5.18 -13.99 1.84
C ALA A 210 -5.01 -12.46 1.82
N ALA A 211 -5.00 -11.85 0.64
CA ALA A 211 -4.82 -10.41 0.48
C ALA A 211 -6.03 -9.60 0.99
N TYR A 212 -7.25 -9.99 0.59
CA TYR A 212 -8.49 -9.38 1.04
C TYR A 212 -8.85 -9.77 2.48
N GLY A 213 -8.38 -10.92 2.94
CA GLY A 213 -8.65 -11.46 4.25
C GLY A 213 -7.90 -10.83 5.41
N THR A 214 -8.31 -11.27 6.59
CA THR A 214 -7.63 -11.04 7.88
C THR A 214 -6.51 -12.06 8.10
N GLN A 215 -5.71 -11.86 9.14
CA GLN A 215 -4.68 -12.83 9.59
C GLN A 215 -5.24 -14.25 9.80
N GLU A 216 -6.47 -14.37 10.28
CA GLU A 216 -7.14 -15.69 10.47
C GLU A 216 -7.34 -16.43 9.15
N HIS A 217 -7.64 -15.72 8.06
CA HIS A 217 -7.77 -16.32 6.73
C HIS A 217 -6.43 -16.92 6.27
N CYS A 218 -5.33 -16.20 6.52
CA CYS A 218 -3.97 -16.71 6.23
C CYS A 218 -3.64 -17.94 7.08
N ARG A 219 -3.97 -17.94 8.38
CA ARG A 219 -3.82 -19.12 9.26
C ARG A 219 -4.57 -20.32 8.70
N MET A 220 -5.81 -20.12 8.23
CA MET A 220 -6.62 -21.19 7.65
C MET A 220 -6.01 -21.74 6.36
N ILE A 221 -5.54 -20.89 5.45
CA ILE A 221 -4.85 -21.33 4.23
C ILE A 221 -3.61 -22.17 4.57
N VAL A 222 -2.81 -21.79 5.57
CA VAL A 222 -1.64 -22.59 5.94
C VAL A 222 -2.04 -23.91 6.63
N ARG A 223 -3.07 -23.90 7.47
CA ARG A 223 -3.63 -25.12 8.09
C ARG A 223 -4.21 -26.12 7.08
N LEU A 224 -4.50 -25.69 5.85
CA LEU A 224 -4.84 -26.57 4.73
C LEU A 224 -3.59 -27.20 4.08
N ASN A 225 -2.44 -27.17 4.76
CA ASN A 225 -1.16 -27.71 4.33
C ASN A 225 -0.69 -27.16 2.98
N ILE A 226 -0.90 -25.86 2.74
CA ILE A 226 -0.53 -25.22 1.47
C ILE A 226 0.98 -25.29 1.19
N VAL A 227 1.82 -25.33 2.21
CA VAL A 227 3.27 -25.43 2.03
C VAL A 227 3.64 -26.82 1.50
N ASP A 228 3.07 -27.88 2.09
CA ASP A 228 3.27 -29.24 1.61
C ASP A 228 2.66 -29.45 0.22
N PHE A 229 1.52 -28.81 -0.05
CA PHE A 229 0.94 -28.78 -1.39
C PHE A 229 1.97 -28.29 -2.40
N LEU A 230 2.56 -27.12 -2.15
CA LEU A 230 3.52 -26.53 -3.06
C LEU A 230 4.79 -27.38 -3.19
N ARG A 231 5.24 -28.04 -2.11
CA ARG A 231 6.35 -29.02 -2.16
C ARG A 231 6.02 -30.19 -3.10
N THR A 232 4.80 -30.74 -3.02
CA THR A 232 4.39 -31.85 -3.90
C THR A 232 4.26 -31.46 -5.37
N LEU A 233 4.23 -30.15 -5.69
CA LEU A 233 4.28 -29.68 -7.08
C LEU A 233 5.68 -29.82 -7.72
N GLY A 234 6.71 -30.17 -6.95
CA GLY A 234 8.08 -30.41 -7.46
C GLY A 234 8.82 -29.13 -7.86
N LEU A 235 8.36 -27.97 -7.39
CA LEU A 235 8.89 -26.65 -7.78
C LEU A 235 10.37 -26.43 -7.41
N SER A 236 10.90 -27.21 -6.46
CA SER A 236 12.28 -27.12 -5.99
C SER A 236 13.28 -27.98 -6.79
N GLU A 237 12.80 -28.92 -7.63
CA GLU A 237 13.66 -29.95 -8.24
C GLU A 237 14.15 -29.61 -9.67
N GLY A 238 13.53 -28.65 -10.38
CA GLY A 238 13.84 -28.35 -11.78
C GLY A 238 14.18 -26.88 -12.07
N VAL A 239 15.37 -26.62 -12.64
CA VAL A 239 15.88 -25.26 -12.97
C VAL A 239 14.89 -24.45 -13.83
N HIS A 240 14.23 -25.08 -14.81
CA HIS A 240 13.28 -24.39 -15.70
C HIS A 240 11.93 -24.07 -15.03
N GLN A 241 11.53 -24.84 -14.00
CA GLN A 241 10.22 -24.68 -13.36
C GLN A 241 10.19 -23.49 -12.38
N VAL A 242 11.35 -23.01 -11.94
CA VAL A 242 11.43 -21.98 -10.87
C VAL A 242 11.17 -20.56 -11.36
N GLN A 243 11.33 -20.27 -12.66
CA GLN A 243 10.88 -18.99 -13.22
C GLN A 243 9.35 -18.92 -13.31
N GLU A 244 8.72 -20.05 -13.54
CA GLU A 244 7.29 -20.17 -13.77
C GLU A 244 6.49 -20.35 -12.45
N ALA A 245 7.20 -20.51 -11.32
CA ALA A 245 6.68 -20.59 -9.96
C ALA A 245 6.15 -19.24 -9.40
N LEU A 246 5.60 -18.39 -10.26
CA LEU A 246 5.14 -17.04 -9.92
C LEU A 246 3.99 -17.06 -8.91
N ALA A 247 2.94 -17.84 -9.21
CA ALA A 247 1.75 -17.93 -8.35
C ALA A 247 2.06 -18.48 -6.94
N PRO A 248 2.86 -19.56 -6.77
CA PRO A 248 3.37 -19.98 -5.46
C PRO A 248 4.06 -18.85 -4.69
N ARG A 249 4.95 -18.09 -5.34
CA ARG A 249 5.69 -17.00 -4.69
C ARG A 249 4.77 -15.85 -4.27
N ILE A 250 3.81 -15.48 -5.12
CA ILE A 250 2.81 -14.46 -4.78
C ILE A 250 2.00 -14.90 -3.56
N LEU A 251 1.54 -16.15 -3.52
CA LEU A 251 0.79 -16.70 -2.39
C LEU A 251 1.61 -16.67 -1.10
N LEU A 252 2.83 -17.24 -1.11
CA LEU A 252 3.69 -17.29 0.07
C LEU A 252 4.07 -15.89 0.57
N TYR A 253 4.40 -14.96 -0.34
CA TYR A 253 4.67 -13.57 0.03
C TYR A 253 3.46 -12.89 0.68
N THR A 254 2.28 -13.11 0.11
CA THR A 254 1.03 -12.56 0.66
C THR A 254 0.76 -13.10 2.06
N LEU A 255 0.94 -14.42 2.27
CA LEU A 255 0.82 -15.06 3.57
C LEU A 255 1.82 -14.46 4.58
N MET A 256 3.10 -14.34 4.21
CA MET A 256 4.13 -13.72 5.07
C MET A 256 3.81 -12.26 5.44
N SER A 257 3.21 -11.49 4.52
CA SER A 257 2.88 -10.08 4.77
C SER A 257 1.76 -9.88 5.80
N LYS A 258 0.94 -10.91 6.02
CA LYS A 258 -0.26 -10.86 6.87
C LYS A 258 -0.12 -11.67 8.16
N LEU A 259 0.73 -12.69 8.17
CA LEU A 259 1.05 -13.48 9.36
C LEU A 259 1.98 -12.70 10.28
N SER A 260 1.76 -12.81 11.58
CA SER A 260 2.60 -12.16 12.59
C SER A 260 3.75 -13.09 12.97
N PRO A 261 5.02 -12.65 12.89
CA PRO A 261 6.15 -13.49 13.28
C PRO A 261 6.10 -13.91 14.75
N ASP A 262 5.50 -13.09 15.61
CA ASP A 262 5.45 -13.31 17.06
C ASP A 262 4.28 -14.22 17.48
N SER A 263 3.11 -14.07 16.86
CA SER A 263 1.93 -14.86 17.23
C SER A 263 1.69 -16.08 16.35
N ASP A 264 2.33 -16.16 15.18
CA ASP A 264 2.25 -17.27 14.22
C ASP A 264 3.60 -17.93 13.99
N THR A 265 4.51 -17.95 14.97
CA THR A 265 5.93 -18.30 14.77
C THR A 265 6.13 -19.59 13.98
N ASP A 266 5.43 -20.68 14.32
CA ASP A 266 5.56 -21.97 13.63
C ASP A 266 5.09 -21.90 12.16
N ILE A 267 3.91 -21.31 11.95
CA ILE A 267 3.27 -21.18 10.63
C ILE A 267 4.07 -20.21 9.74
N TYR A 268 4.46 -19.06 10.29
CA TYR A 268 5.26 -18.05 9.61
C TYR A 268 6.62 -18.62 9.20
N SER A 269 7.32 -19.32 10.11
CA SER A 269 8.62 -19.92 9.81
C SER A 269 8.53 -20.92 8.67
N SER A 270 7.51 -21.79 8.68
CA SER A 270 7.29 -22.77 7.60
C SER A 270 7.05 -22.10 6.24
N VAL A 271 6.21 -21.06 6.20
CA VAL A 271 5.93 -20.29 4.97
C VAL A 271 7.18 -19.54 4.50
N ALA A 272 7.90 -18.89 5.42
CA ALA A 272 9.09 -18.10 5.13
C ALA A 272 10.24 -18.97 4.61
N GLU A 273 10.52 -20.09 5.26
CA GLU A 273 11.52 -21.06 4.84
C GLU A 273 11.27 -21.49 3.39
N TYR A 274 10.04 -21.90 3.08
CA TYR A 274 9.70 -22.37 1.74
C TYR A 274 9.68 -21.25 0.69
N PHE A 275 9.27 -20.02 1.08
CA PHE A 275 9.41 -18.85 0.22
C PHE A 275 10.87 -18.61 -0.17
N TRP A 276 11.78 -18.63 0.80
CA TRP A 276 13.20 -18.41 0.57
C TRP A 276 13.84 -19.55 -0.20
N GLU A 277 13.41 -20.79 0.02
CA GLU A 277 13.81 -21.95 -0.79
C GLU A 277 13.47 -21.70 -2.28
N LEU A 278 12.20 -21.42 -2.60
CA LEU A 278 11.76 -21.11 -3.97
C LEU A 278 12.47 -19.88 -4.54
N HIS A 279 12.65 -18.83 -3.74
CA HIS A 279 13.31 -17.61 -4.17
C HIS A 279 14.80 -17.83 -4.50
N SER A 280 15.51 -18.60 -3.67
CA SER A 280 16.92 -18.93 -3.88
C SER A 280 17.11 -19.82 -5.10
N SER A 281 16.22 -20.79 -5.32
CA SER A 281 16.21 -21.65 -6.51
C SER A 281 15.92 -20.84 -7.77
N SER A 282 15.05 -19.82 -7.68
CA SER A 282 14.76 -18.90 -8.80
C SER A 282 15.98 -18.07 -9.16
N LYS A 283 16.67 -17.50 -8.16
CA LYS A 283 17.92 -16.75 -8.37
C LYS A 283 19.01 -17.61 -9.00
N ARG A 284 19.19 -18.84 -8.52
CA ARG A 284 20.15 -19.81 -9.09
C ARG A 284 19.80 -20.17 -10.53
N SER A 285 18.51 -20.35 -10.84
CA SER A 285 18.04 -20.61 -12.20
C SER A 285 18.28 -19.43 -13.14
N VAL A 286 17.93 -18.20 -12.74
CA VAL A 286 18.20 -16.99 -13.53
C VAL A 286 19.70 -16.80 -13.75
N GLN A 287 20.55 -17.09 -12.75
CA GLN A 287 22.00 -17.02 -12.90
C GLN A 287 22.57 -18.11 -13.82
N ALA A 288 22.04 -19.34 -13.74
CA ALA A 288 22.43 -20.46 -14.61
C ALA A 288 21.99 -20.25 -16.07
N GLN A 289 20.78 -19.70 -16.28
CA GLN A 289 20.32 -19.31 -17.61
C GLN A 289 21.05 -18.08 -18.12
N ARG A 290 21.40 -17.08 -17.32
CA ARG A 290 22.22 -15.95 -17.83
C ARG A 290 23.56 -16.43 -18.42
N ASN A 291 24.06 -17.58 -17.95
CA ASN A 291 25.26 -18.23 -18.46
C ASN A 291 25.00 -19.19 -19.65
N GLY A 292 23.75 -19.63 -19.89
CA GLY A 292 23.38 -20.59 -20.96
C GLY A 292 22.43 -20.05 -22.04
N LEU A 293 21.69 -18.98 -21.77
CA LEU A 293 20.68 -18.37 -22.64
C LEU A 293 21.33 -17.69 -23.85
N TRP A 294 22.57 -17.21 -23.73
CA TRP A 294 23.35 -16.73 -24.88
C TRP A 294 23.71 -17.86 -25.87
N ALA A 295 23.82 -19.11 -25.41
CA ALA A 295 24.08 -20.26 -26.28
C ALA A 295 22.81 -20.84 -26.91
N TRP A 296 21.63 -20.59 -26.32
CA TRP A 296 20.33 -21.04 -26.85
C TRP A 296 19.70 -20.02 -27.80
N ALA A 297 19.84 -18.72 -27.52
CA ALA A 297 19.36 -17.64 -28.39
C ALA A 297 20.10 -17.56 -29.74
N GLU A 298 21.33 -18.08 -29.85
CA GLU A 298 22.01 -18.24 -31.15
C GLU A 298 21.49 -19.44 -31.96
N HIS A 299 20.62 -20.29 -31.40
CA HIS A 299 20.21 -21.55 -32.01
C HIS A 299 18.76 -21.65 -32.47
N ASP A 300 17.85 -20.75 -32.03
CA ASP A 300 16.40 -20.95 -32.23
C ASP A 300 15.65 -19.79 -32.94
N ASP A 301 16.27 -19.24 -33.99
CA ASP A 301 15.63 -18.29 -34.94
C ASP A 301 14.60 -18.96 -35.89
N GLN A 302 14.08 -20.16 -35.58
CA GLN A 302 13.26 -20.96 -36.53
C GLN A 302 11.84 -21.38 -36.09
N VAL A 303 11.33 -20.99 -34.92
CA VAL A 303 9.95 -21.37 -34.51
C VAL A 303 9.01 -20.15 -34.47
N GLY A 304 7.91 -20.23 -35.21
CA GLY A 304 7.04 -19.10 -35.57
C GLY A 304 6.16 -18.50 -34.45
N PRO A 305 5.60 -17.30 -34.67
CA PRO A 305 5.15 -16.37 -33.63
C PRO A 305 3.71 -16.57 -33.08
N ASP A 306 3.02 -17.65 -33.43
CA ASP A 306 1.54 -17.72 -33.32
C ASP A 306 0.97 -18.42 -32.07
N LEU A 307 1.77 -18.82 -31.07
CA LEU A 307 1.28 -19.74 -30.03
C LEU A 307 0.66 -19.14 -28.76
N LEU A 308 0.63 -17.81 -28.61
CA LEU A 308 0.08 -17.17 -27.39
C LEU A 308 -0.95 -16.10 -27.75
N ASP A 309 -2.21 -16.37 -27.38
CA ASP A 309 -3.37 -15.49 -27.51
C ASP A 309 -3.15 -14.14 -26.81
N VAL A 310 -3.61 -13.06 -27.44
CA VAL A 310 -3.44 -11.67 -26.99
C VAL A 310 -4.03 -11.46 -25.60
N GLU A 311 -5.14 -12.13 -25.27
CA GLU A 311 -5.81 -12.05 -23.96
C GLU A 311 -5.00 -12.69 -22.83
N MET A 312 -4.37 -13.84 -23.11
CA MET A 312 -3.49 -14.52 -22.15
C MET A 312 -2.19 -13.73 -21.97
N LYS A 313 -1.64 -13.17 -23.06
CA LYS A 313 -0.49 -12.25 -22.99
C LYS A 313 -0.81 -11.01 -22.15
N THR A 314 -2.02 -10.46 -22.23
CA THR A 314 -2.42 -9.32 -21.37
C THR A 314 -2.58 -9.73 -19.92
N LYS A 315 -3.21 -10.87 -19.61
CA LYS A 315 -3.35 -11.35 -18.22
C LYS A 315 -2.01 -11.75 -17.59
N ILE A 316 -1.12 -12.35 -18.36
CA ILE A 316 0.27 -12.64 -17.93
C ILE A 316 1.05 -11.34 -17.83
N ALA A 317 0.87 -10.37 -18.73
CA ALA A 317 1.50 -9.06 -18.62
C ALA A 317 0.98 -8.28 -17.40
N ASP A 318 -0.29 -8.41 -17.02
CA ASP A 318 -0.85 -7.81 -15.80
C ASP A 318 -0.28 -8.48 -14.54
N ALA A 319 -0.23 -9.81 -14.50
CA ALA A 319 0.36 -10.56 -13.38
C ALA A 319 1.88 -10.37 -13.27
N THR A 320 2.58 -10.33 -14.42
CA THR A 320 4.01 -10.03 -14.52
C THR A 320 4.27 -8.56 -14.23
N SER A 321 3.39 -7.62 -14.60
CA SER A 321 3.47 -6.21 -14.22
C SER A 321 3.29 -6.06 -12.71
N ILE A 322 2.31 -6.74 -12.11
CA ILE A 322 2.14 -6.81 -10.65
C ILE A 322 3.41 -7.39 -10.01
N TRP A 323 3.98 -8.46 -10.55
CA TRP A 323 5.19 -9.08 -10.00
C TRP A 323 6.47 -8.27 -10.24
N GLU A 324 6.65 -7.63 -11.39
CA GLU A 324 7.77 -6.73 -11.71
C GLU A 324 7.72 -5.50 -10.80
N THR A 325 6.51 -4.97 -10.59
CA THR A 325 6.19 -3.90 -9.64
C THR A 325 6.50 -4.31 -8.20
N VAL A 326 6.21 -5.56 -7.81
CA VAL A 326 6.37 -6.06 -6.43
C VAL A 326 7.76 -6.65 -6.15
N SER A 327 8.44 -7.25 -7.13
CA SER A 327 9.59 -8.15 -6.93
C SER A 327 10.87 -7.71 -7.63
N LEU A 328 10.84 -7.42 -8.94
CA LEU A 328 12.04 -7.02 -9.68
C LEU A 328 12.47 -5.60 -9.30
N ASN A 329 11.51 -4.69 -9.17
CA ASN A 329 11.64 -3.33 -8.62
C ASN A 329 11.83 -3.31 -7.08
N ARG A 330 12.25 -4.39 -6.45
CA ARG A 330 12.79 -4.34 -5.07
C ARG A 330 14.17 -5.01 -5.03
N LEU A 331 14.35 -6.07 -5.81
CA LEU A 331 15.60 -6.84 -5.86
C LEU A 331 16.72 -6.20 -6.69
N THR A 332 16.42 -5.41 -7.73
CA THR A 332 17.47 -4.62 -8.42
C THR A 332 17.96 -3.45 -7.56
N TYR A 333 17.09 -2.89 -6.72
CA TYR A 333 17.41 -1.72 -5.88
C TYR A 333 18.19 -2.07 -4.61
N VAL A 334 17.94 -3.22 -4.00
CA VAL A 334 18.74 -3.74 -2.86
C VAL A 334 20.21 -3.94 -3.25
N ASN A 335 20.48 -4.30 -4.51
CA ASN A 335 21.83 -4.56 -5.01
C ASN A 335 22.51 -3.35 -5.66
N ALA A 336 21.83 -2.22 -5.82
CA ALA A 336 22.44 -1.02 -6.37
C ALA A 336 23.30 -0.36 -5.29
N ASP A 337 24.59 -0.19 -5.52
CA ASP A 337 25.49 0.55 -4.60
C ASP A 337 25.29 2.07 -4.70
N ARG A 338 24.58 2.52 -5.76
CA ARG A 338 24.22 3.90 -6.03
C ARG A 338 22.72 4.07 -6.12
N ILE A 339 22.18 5.00 -5.35
CA ILE A 339 20.75 5.33 -5.27
C ILE A 339 20.57 6.75 -5.79
N ASN A 340 19.95 6.89 -6.96
CA ASN A 340 19.68 8.18 -7.59
C ASN A 340 18.30 8.69 -7.17
N VAL A 341 18.25 9.82 -6.48
CA VAL A 341 17.03 10.39 -5.88
C VAL A 341 16.75 11.77 -6.47
N PRO A 342 16.00 11.89 -7.58
CA PRO A 342 15.44 13.18 -7.98
C PRO A 342 14.42 13.68 -6.95
N LEU A 343 14.67 14.89 -6.46
CA LEU A 343 13.77 15.68 -5.63
C LEU A 343 12.96 16.61 -6.54
N MET A 344 11.63 16.50 -6.50
CA MET A 344 10.70 17.18 -7.41
C MET A 344 9.62 17.93 -6.63
N SER A 345 9.29 19.16 -7.02
CA SER A 345 8.24 19.97 -6.36
C SER A 345 7.92 21.21 -7.20
N GLN A 346 6.66 21.64 -7.21
CA GLN A 346 6.31 23.04 -7.54
C GLN A 346 6.64 24.00 -6.40
N ASP A 347 6.57 23.51 -5.16
CA ASP A 347 6.90 24.28 -3.96
C ASP A 347 8.43 24.36 -3.82
N ARG A 348 8.97 25.52 -4.20
CA ARG A 348 10.40 25.84 -4.11
C ARG A 348 10.87 25.91 -2.67
N GLN A 349 10.03 26.35 -1.75
CA GLN A 349 10.40 26.49 -0.35
C GLN A 349 10.52 25.10 0.28
N GLY A 350 9.50 24.25 0.14
CA GLY A 350 9.53 22.88 0.65
C GLY A 350 10.68 22.04 0.09
N LEU A 351 11.01 22.19 -1.20
CA LEU A 351 12.16 21.50 -1.81
C LEU A 351 13.48 21.99 -1.20
N SER A 352 13.64 23.31 -1.06
CA SER A 352 14.82 23.92 -0.45
C SER A 352 15.04 23.46 0.98
N ILE A 353 13.98 23.38 1.78
CA ILE A 353 14.08 22.94 3.17
C ILE A 353 14.36 21.43 3.22
N LEU A 354 13.71 20.61 2.41
CA LEU A 354 13.97 19.17 2.42
C LEU A 354 15.42 18.86 2.03
N PHE A 355 15.94 19.53 1.01
CA PHE A 355 17.34 19.42 0.64
C PHE A 355 18.28 19.88 1.76
N SER A 356 17.91 20.94 2.48
CA SER A 356 18.68 21.44 3.60
C SER A 356 18.86 20.40 4.72
N GLN A 357 17.82 19.62 4.99
CA GLN A 357 17.82 18.62 6.06
C GLN A 357 18.53 17.33 5.64
N VAL A 358 18.41 16.96 4.37
CA VAL A 358 19.23 15.89 3.79
C VAL A 358 20.72 16.23 3.90
N LEU A 359 21.11 17.49 3.68
CA LEU A 359 22.52 17.92 3.85
C LEU A 359 22.98 17.85 5.31
N GLU A 360 22.11 18.12 6.27
CA GLU A 360 22.41 18.02 7.70
C GLU A 360 22.72 16.58 8.13
N TRP A 361 22.10 15.62 7.47
CA TRP A 361 22.27 14.20 7.76
C TRP A 361 23.71 13.71 7.56
N THR A 362 24.46 14.32 6.65
CA THR A 362 25.67 13.68 6.08
C THR A 362 26.97 14.44 6.34
N ALA A 363 26.92 15.75 6.63
CA ALA A 363 28.10 16.51 7.07
C ALA A 363 27.72 17.75 7.89
N PRO A 364 28.34 18.00 9.06
CA PRO A 364 28.30 19.30 9.70
C PRO A 364 28.95 20.34 8.79
N LEU A 365 28.26 21.43 8.46
CA LEU A 365 28.84 22.54 7.69
C LEU A 365 29.82 23.33 8.58
N GLU A 366 31.11 23.05 8.43
CA GLU A 366 32.20 23.63 9.24
C GLU A 366 32.72 25.02 8.79
N SER A 367 32.10 25.72 7.82
CA SER A 367 32.61 27.02 7.34
C SER A 367 31.85 28.24 7.92
N PRO A 368 32.47 29.07 8.79
CA PRO A 368 31.89 30.28 9.37
C PRO A 368 31.50 31.35 8.33
N ALA A 369 32.19 31.40 7.18
CA ALA A 369 32.03 32.45 6.18
C ALA A 369 30.67 32.42 5.45
N ASN A 370 30.02 31.25 5.36
CA ASN A 370 28.70 31.14 4.73
C ASN A 370 27.58 31.69 5.63
N TYR A 371 27.76 31.67 6.95
CA TYR A 371 26.75 32.16 7.89
C TYR A 371 26.59 33.68 7.81
N GLU A 372 27.69 34.41 7.63
CA GLU A 372 27.71 35.87 7.71
C GLU A 372 26.94 36.56 6.56
N HIS A 373 27.13 36.10 5.32
CA HIS A 373 26.39 36.58 4.15
C HIS A 373 24.88 36.38 4.32
N ILE A 374 24.49 35.27 4.93
CA ILE A 374 23.11 34.86 5.07
C ILE A 374 22.41 35.65 6.18
N LEU A 375 23.10 35.85 7.30
CA LEU A 375 22.64 36.75 8.36
C LEU A 375 22.47 38.18 7.83
N ASN A 376 23.41 38.69 7.04
CA ASN A 376 23.27 40.00 6.39
C ASN A 376 21.98 40.09 5.55
N GLU A 377 21.62 39.02 4.84
CA GLU A 377 20.42 39.02 4.03
C GLU A 377 19.11 38.77 4.79
N MET A 378 19.13 38.05 5.93
CA MET A 378 18.00 37.96 6.88
C MET A 378 17.55 39.34 7.29
N PHE A 379 18.50 40.07 7.85
CA PHE A 379 18.26 41.40 8.38
C PHE A 379 17.98 42.38 7.25
N SER A 380 18.56 42.20 6.05
CA SER A 380 18.17 42.98 4.86
C SER A 380 16.72 42.74 4.43
N SER A 381 16.21 41.50 4.51
CA SER A 381 14.81 41.20 4.14
C SER A 381 13.82 41.81 5.13
N LEU A 382 14.19 41.88 6.41
CA LEU A 382 13.42 42.60 7.43
C LEU A 382 13.36 44.11 7.13
N LEU A 383 14.43 44.67 6.56
CA LEU A 383 14.50 46.07 6.10
C LEU A 383 13.70 46.33 4.81
N ASP A 384 13.34 45.27 4.07
CA ASP A 384 12.50 45.35 2.87
C ASP A 384 11.00 45.23 3.17
N ILE A 385 10.60 45.03 4.44
CA ILE A 385 9.19 45.08 4.86
C ILE A 385 8.64 46.48 4.49
N PRO A 386 7.43 46.58 3.89
CA PRO A 386 6.92 47.84 3.38
C PRO A 386 6.98 48.97 4.42
N PRO A 387 7.35 50.20 4.03
CA PRO A 387 7.47 51.35 4.94
C PRO A 387 6.21 51.63 5.79
N LEU A 388 5.05 51.20 5.28
CA LEU A 388 3.75 51.28 5.96
C LEU A 388 3.71 50.49 7.29
N CYS A 389 4.57 49.48 7.47
CA CYS A 389 4.70 48.75 8.73
C CYS A 389 5.56 49.50 9.76
N TYR A 390 6.28 50.54 9.34
CA TYR A 390 7.19 51.36 10.16
C TYR A 390 6.66 52.80 10.31
N PHE A 391 5.34 52.97 10.40
CA PHE A 391 4.71 54.30 10.45
C PHE A 391 4.44 54.76 11.89
N VAL A 392 5.32 55.61 12.43
CA VAL A 392 5.06 56.44 13.61
C VAL A 392 5.57 57.86 13.30
N ASP A 393 4.66 58.84 13.38
CA ASP A 393 4.94 60.29 13.39
C ASP A 393 5.79 60.89 12.26
N GLY A 394 5.65 60.40 11.02
CA GLY A 394 6.06 61.13 9.82
C GLY A 394 7.58 61.23 9.56
N ILE A 395 8.39 60.43 10.26
CA ILE A 395 9.83 60.30 10.01
C ILE A 395 10.09 58.97 9.30
N GLU A 396 9.80 58.94 8.01
CA GLU A 396 10.01 57.76 7.16
C GLU A 396 11.52 57.52 6.96
N GLY A 397 12.02 56.34 7.32
CA GLY A 397 13.34 55.86 6.94
C GLY A 397 14.51 56.08 7.91
N VAL A 398 14.30 56.64 9.11
CA VAL A 398 15.36 56.72 10.15
C VAL A 398 15.62 55.35 10.77
N LEU A 399 14.58 54.64 11.21
CA LEU A 399 14.70 53.28 11.75
C LEU A 399 15.36 52.30 10.76
N VAL A 400 14.96 52.33 9.50
CA VAL A 400 15.52 51.45 8.45
C VAL A 400 16.99 51.78 8.19
N ARG A 401 17.37 53.06 8.22
CA ARG A 401 18.76 53.49 8.07
C ARG A 401 19.60 53.05 9.27
N ASP A 402 19.12 53.27 10.48
CA ASP A 402 19.83 52.94 11.71
C ASP A 402 19.99 51.42 11.87
N LEU A 403 18.96 50.64 11.58
CA LEU A 403 19.06 49.17 11.53
C LEU A 403 20.05 48.72 10.45
N LYS A 404 20.04 49.33 9.26
CA LYS A 404 20.97 48.97 8.19
C LYS A 404 22.42 49.26 8.57
N ASP A 405 22.67 50.41 9.19
CA ASP A 405 24.01 50.87 9.55
C ASP A 405 24.55 50.12 10.78
N GLN A 406 23.68 49.69 11.71
CA GLN A 406 24.08 49.01 12.96
C GLN A 406 24.03 47.48 12.89
N VAL A 407 23.08 46.88 12.16
CA VAL A 407 22.81 45.42 12.19
C VAL A 407 23.53 44.65 11.07
N LEU A 408 23.85 45.30 9.95
CA LEU A 408 24.54 44.65 8.81
C LEU A 408 26.07 44.72 8.89
N VAL A 409 26.63 45.00 10.07
CA VAL A 409 28.09 45.04 10.26
C VAL A 409 28.66 43.60 10.22
N PRO A 410 29.64 43.31 9.34
CA PRO A 410 30.27 41.99 9.16
C PRO A 410 30.67 41.29 10.47
N GLU A 411 31.21 42.06 11.41
CA GLU A 411 31.84 41.56 12.65
C GLU A 411 30.84 41.13 13.75
N LEU A 412 29.54 41.34 13.54
CA LEU A 412 28.52 41.00 14.53
C LEU A 412 28.05 39.55 14.35
N ASP A 413 28.14 38.77 15.43
CA ASP A 413 27.48 37.48 15.53
C ASP A 413 25.95 37.62 15.57
N PHE A 414 25.24 36.52 15.31
CA PHE A 414 23.77 36.50 15.26
C PHE A 414 23.11 37.07 16.53
N TYR A 415 23.65 36.71 17.69
CA TYR A 415 23.15 37.16 18.99
C TYR A 415 23.20 38.69 19.09
N LYS A 416 24.34 39.29 18.75
CA LYS A 416 24.49 40.76 18.76
C LYS A 416 23.57 41.42 17.76
N ARG A 417 23.35 40.84 16.58
CA ARG A 417 22.42 41.38 15.56
C ARG A 417 20.97 41.36 16.01
N VAL A 418 20.49 40.24 16.56
CA VAL A 418 19.13 40.13 17.14
C VAL A 418 18.96 41.15 18.27
N ARG A 419 19.94 41.24 19.17
CA ARG A 419 19.92 42.18 20.28
C ARG A 419 19.90 43.64 19.80
N LEU A 420 20.79 44.02 18.88
CA LEU A 420 20.84 45.36 18.31
C LEU A 420 19.57 45.69 17.54
N THR A 421 18.97 44.72 16.85
CA THR A 421 17.68 44.91 16.18
C THR A 421 16.58 45.24 17.18
N LEU A 422 16.48 44.51 18.30
CA LEU A 422 15.52 44.80 19.36
C LEU A 422 15.79 46.13 20.06
N GLU A 423 17.05 46.44 20.36
CA GLU A 423 17.46 47.72 20.95
C GLU A 423 17.07 48.89 20.02
N THR A 424 17.34 48.76 18.72
CA THR A 424 17.00 49.80 17.72
C THR A 424 15.48 49.93 17.53
N LEU A 425 14.73 48.83 17.54
CA LEU A 425 13.26 48.85 17.51
C LEU A 425 12.70 49.59 18.72
N HIS A 426 13.19 49.29 19.93
CA HIS A 426 12.78 49.96 21.16
C HIS A 426 13.14 51.44 21.19
N GLU A 427 14.33 51.83 20.71
CA GLU A 427 14.74 53.23 20.59
C GLU A 427 13.77 54.05 19.72
N HIS A 428 13.17 53.40 18.72
CA HIS A 428 12.19 54.00 17.82
C HIS A 428 10.73 53.76 18.26
N SER A 429 10.51 53.29 19.49
CA SER A 429 9.18 52.99 20.06
C SER A 429 8.39 51.91 19.30
N TYR A 430 9.09 50.96 18.69
CA TYR A 430 8.51 49.73 18.16
C TYR A 430 8.69 48.57 19.14
N ASP A 431 7.67 47.72 19.25
CA ASP A 431 7.82 46.37 19.77
C ASP A 431 7.74 45.35 18.61
N ALA A 432 8.38 44.20 18.75
CA ALA A 432 8.44 43.22 17.68
C ALA A 432 7.05 42.61 17.39
N MET A 433 6.15 42.62 18.38
CA MET A 433 4.79 42.11 18.26
C MET A 433 3.94 42.97 17.31
N SER A 434 4.05 44.29 17.42
CA SER A 434 3.40 45.28 16.56
C SER A 434 3.92 45.19 15.14
N LEU A 435 5.23 44.95 14.96
CA LEU A 435 5.82 44.74 13.64
C LEU A 435 5.28 43.47 12.98
N ARG A 436 5.14 42.38 13.74
CA ARG A 436 4.55 41.12 13.28
C ARG A 436 3.06 41.26 12.96
N ASP A 437 2.31 41.96 13.79
CA ASP A 437 0.88 42.13 13.58
C ASP A 437 0.63 43.04 12.36
N ALA A 438 1.43 44.09 12.18
CA ALA A 438 1.42 44.92 10.97
C ALA A 438 1.80 44.11 9.72
N SER A 439 2.82 43.25 9.81
CA SER A 439 3.26 42.43 8.69
C SER A 439 2.20 41.39 8.29
N SER A 440 1.50 40.79 9.26
CA SER A 440 0.45 39.79 9.02
C SER A 440 -0.72 40.30 8.16
N SER A 441 -0.91 41.62 8.10
CA SER A 441 -1.93 42.27 7.25
C SER A 441 -1.51 42.38 5.77
N THR A 442 -0.23 42.17 5.47
CA THR A 442 0.30 42.21 4.10
C THR A 442 0.44 40.79 3.54
N THR A 443 -0.26 40.48 2.45
CA THR A 443 -0.40 39.13 1.87
C THR A 443 0.87 38.59 1.18
N THR A 444 2.06 39.14 1.46
CA THR A 444 3.28 38.86 0.68
C THR A 444 4.54 38.60 1.51
N LEU A 445 4.46 38.50 2.85
CA LEU A 445 5.65 38.11 3.61
C LEU A 445 6.05 36.67 3.27
N ARG A 446 7.36 36.46 3.11
CA ARG A 446 7.90 35.11 2.98
C ARG A 446 7.80 34.44 4.34
N ALA A 447 7.63 33.12 4.36
CA ALA A 447 7.61 32.34 5.60
C ALA A 447 8.87 32.57 6.47
N THR A 448 10.00 32.87 5.82
CA THR A 448 11.27 33.24 6.47
C THR A 448 11.20 34.54 7.26
N ASP A 449 10.48 35.51 6.74
CA ASP A 449 10.37 36.85 7.32
C ASP A 449 9.42 36.78 8.53
N GLN A 450 8.32 36.01 8.39
CA GLN A 450 7.40 35.72 9.49
C GLN A 450 8.10 34.98 10.65
N TYR A 451 8.94 33.99 10.33
CA TYR A 451 9.71 33.27 11.34
C TYR A 451 10.69 34.17 12.09
N LEU A 452 11.40 35.06 11.37
CA LEU A 452 12.31 36.02 12.00
C LEU A 452 11.55 36.99 12.91
N LEU A 453 10.36 37.44 12.51
CA LEU A 453 9.51 38.28 13.36
C LEU A 453 9.04 37.54 14.62
N ASP A 454 8.60 36.29 14.49
CA ASP A 454 8.25 35.46 15.65
C ASP A 454 9.46 35.22 16.57
N LEU A 455 10.66 35.09 16.00
CA LEU A 455 11.90 34.97 16.77
C LEU A 455 12.19 36.25 17.56
N LEU A 456 12.06 37.41 16.93
CA LEU A 456 12.22 38.72 17.59
C LEU A 456 11.19 38.90 18.71
N VAL A 457 9.93 38.55 18.49
CA VAL A 457 8.87 38.58 19.51
C VAL A 457 9.21 37.68 20.71
N ARG A 458 9.71 36.47 20.46
CA ARG A 458 10.11 35.55 21.54
C ARG A 458 11.34 36.04 22.29
N ALA A 459 12.31 36.61 21.57
CA ALA A 459 13.53 37.18 22.12
C ALA A 459 13.25 38.42 22.98
N GLU A 460 12.32 39.27 22.56
CA GLU A 460 11.82 40.42 23.31
C GLU A 460 11.12 39.99 24.61
N ALA A 461 10.25 38.98 24.55
CA ALA A 461 9.56 38.44 25.72
C ALA A 461 10.49 37.67 26.68
N ASN A 462 11.56 37.05 26.17
CA ASN A 462 12.49 36.24 26.94
C ASN A 462 13.94 36.46 26.47
N PRO A 463 14.63 37.49 27.00
CA PRO A 463 15.99 37.84 26.56
C PRO A 463 17.03 36.71 26.73
N TRP A 464 16.82 35.82 27.70
CA TRP A 464 17.68 34.65 27.92
C TRP A 464 17.54 33.59 26.82
N LEU A 465 16.40 33.55 26.11
CA LEU A 465 16.14 32.61 25.02
C LEU A 465 17.09 32.82 23.84
N ILE A 466 17.60 34.05 23.66
CA ILE A 466 18.56 34.41 22.61
C ILE A 466 19.88 33.63 22.77
N SER A 467 20.29 33.34 24.01
CA SER A 467 21.49 32.55 24.29
C SER A 467 21.32 31.05 23.98
N THR A 468 20.10 30.52 24.07
CA THR A 468 19.74 29.16 23.64
C THR A 468 19.47 29.06 22.13
N LEU A 469 19.07 30.16 21.47
CA LEU A 469 18.91 30.24 20.02
C LEU A 469 20.23 30.27 19.25
N SER A 470 21.36 30.37 19.95
CA SER A 470 22.72 30.15 19.42
C SER A 470 22.96 28.72 18.93
N ASP A 471 22.06 27.78 19.24
CA ASP A 471 22.13 26.43 18.70
C ASP A 471 22.06 26.49 17.18
N HIS A 472 23.20 26.14 16.57
CA HIS A 472 23.54 26.24 15.16
C HIS A 472 22.47 25.76 14.16
N SER A 473 21.52 24.91 14.58
CA SER A 473 20.51 24.28 13.72
C SER A 473 19.53 25.26 13.09
N ILE A 474 19.15 26.33 13.79
CA ILE A 474 18.11 27.27 13.31
C ILE A 474 18.66 28.19 12.21
N ILE A 475 19.87 28.73 12.41
CA ILE A 475 20.57 29.55 11.39
C ILE A 475 20.98 28.69 10.20
N GLN A 476 21.40 27.43 10.42
CA GLN A 476 21.68 26.47 9.35
C GLN A 476 20.45 26.20 8.47
N ASN A 477 19.26 26.03 9.06
CA ASN A 477 18.01 25.86 8.31
C ASN A 477 17.68 27.09 7.46
N TYR A 478 17.91 28.29 7.98
CA TYR A 478 17.76 29.53 7.23
C TYR A 478 18.77 29.67 6.08
N CYS A 479 20.06 29.35 6.31
CA CYS A 479 21.12 29.41 5.31
C CYS A 479 20.82 28.59 4.06
N ARG A 480 20.28 27.39 4.28
CA ARG A 480 20.04 26.41 3.22
C ARG A 480 18.73 26.68 2.45
N LEU A 481 17.78 27.39 3.07
CA LEU A 481 16.53 27.87 2.47
C LEU A 481 16.75 28.89 1.33
N LYS A 482 17.87 29.63 1.38
CA LYS A 482 18.13 30.73 0.43
C LYS A 482 19.04 30.33 -0.73
N GLU A 483 20.06 29.50 -0.52
CA GLU A 483 20.89 28.98 -1.61
C GLU A 483 20.08 28.18 -2.66
N SER A 484 18.92 27.65 -2.29
CA SER A 484 18.02 26.90 -3.18
C SER A 484 16.83 27.73 -3.71
N ASN A 485 16.77 29.04 -3.47
CA ASN A 485 15.72 29.91 -4.05
C ASN A 485 15.96 30.33 -5.52
N ASN A 486 17.04 29.85 -6.15
CA ASN A 486 17.24 30.02 -7.60
C ASN A 486 17.89 28.79 -8.26
N PRO A 487 17.27 27.59 -8.22
CA PRO A 487 17.79 26.40 -8.85
C PRO A 487 17.46 26.45 -10.35
N LYS A 488 18.01 27.43 -11.07
CA LYS A 488 18.03 27.42 -12.55
C LYS A 488 18.98 26.33 -13.08
N THR A 489 19.79 25.76 -12.21
CA THR A 489 20.79 24.74 -12.50
C THR A 489 20.54 23.52 -11.62
N LEU A 490 20.47 22.34 -12.23
CA LEU A 490 20.43 21.05 -11.55
C LEU A 490 21.59 20.98 -10.53
N LYS A 491 21.27 20.85 -9.23
CA LYS A 491 22.28 20.66 -8.17
C LYS A 491 22.32 19.18 -7.81
N GLU A 492 23.48 18.56 -7.97
CA GLU A 492 23.74 17.18 -7.53
C GLU A 492 24.49 17.21 -6.20
N THR A 493 24.06 16.38 -5.25
CA THR A 493 24.81 16.11 -4.03
C THR A 493 24.91 14.62 -3.78
N LYS A 494 26.12 14.17 -3.43
CA LYS A 494 26.40 12.76 -3.16
C LYS A 494 26.59 12.56 -1.67
N HIS A 495 25.98 11.50 -1.16
CA HIS A 495 25.92 11.21 0.27
C HIS A 495 26.09 9.73 0.50
N THR A 496 26.91 9.32 1.46
CA THR A 496 27.07 7.90 1.80
C THR A 496 26.32 7.59 3.08
N VAL A 497 25.42 6.62 3.04
CA VAL A 497 24.63 6.17 4.19
C VAL A 497 24.79 4.66 4.30
N GLY A 498 25.48 4.22 5.36
CA GLY A 498 25.89 2.82 5.48
C GLY A 498 26.85 2.44 4.35
N ASP A 499 26.48 1.43 3.55
CA ASP A 499 27.23 0.92 2.41
C ASP A 499 26.75 1.47 1.05
N LYS A 500 25.80 2.41 1.04
CA LYS A 500 25.15 2.93 -0.18
C LYS A 500 25.46 4.40 -0.43
N GLU A 501 25.70 4.77 -1.69
CA GLU A 501 25.91 6.14 -2.15
C GLU A 501 24.60 6.71 -2.73
N TYR A 502 24.04 7.72 -2.09
CA TYR A 502 22.85 8.48 -2.51
C TYR A 502 23.28 9.68 -3.36
N ASN A 503 22.90 9.68 -4.63
CA ASN A 503 23.02 10.84 -5.51
C ASN A 503 21.67 11.55 -5.55
N MET A 504 21.56 12.66 -4.83
CA MET A 504 20.34 13.46 -4.81
C MET A 504 20.42 14.58 -5.83
N TYR A 505 19.38 14.71 -6.65
CA TYR A 505 19.29 15.69 -7.72
C TYR A 505 18.16 16.68 -7.41
N ILE A 506 18.49 17.96 -7.26
CA ILE A 506 17.50 19.04 -7.20
C ILE A 506 17.43 19.72 -8.56
N GLY A 507 16.25 19.78 -9.16
CA GLY A 507 16.04 20.60 -10.35
C GLY A 507 14.57 20.88 -10.61
N HIS A 508 14.30 21.99 -11.31
CA HIS A 508 12.97 22.33 -11.80
C HIS A 508 12.70 21.60 -13.13
N ILE A 509 11.66 20.77 -13.19
CA ILE A 509 11.41 19.89 -14.34
C ILE A 509 10.87 20.63 -15.57
N THR A 510 10.40 21.87 -15.44
CA THR A 510 9.80 22.57 -16.58
C THR A 510 10.77 22.82 -17.74
N ASP A 511 12.09 22.80 -17.50
CA ASP A 511 13.06 22.72 -18.60
C ASP A 511 13.28 21.26 -19.02
N ARG A 512 12.40 20.78 -19.92
CA ARG A 512 12.48 19.49 -20.63
C ARG A 512 13.85 19.18 -21.27
N ARG A 513 14.77 20.15 -21.33
CA ARG A 513 16.14 20.01 -21.85
C ARG A 513 17.20 19.77 -20.76
N GLN A 514 16.90 20.04 -19.49
CA GLN A 514 17.77 19.79 -18.34
C GLN A 514 17.25 18.65 -17.42
N SER A 515 16.08 18.09 -17.71
CA SER A 515 15.50 16.94 -16.99
C SER A 515 16.23 15.61 -17.20
N GLN A 516 17.32 15.60 -17.98
CA GLN A 516 18.30 14.53 -17.93
C GLN A 516 19.26 14.86 -16.79
N ALA A 517 19.02 14.29 -15.61
CA ALA A 517 20.12 14.04 -14.68
C ALA A 517 21.25 13.35 -15.49
N PRO A 518 22.53 13.67 -15.23
CA PRO A 518 23.65 13.15 -16.02
C PRO A 518 23.61 11.61 -16.05
N ASP A 519 23.20 11.03 -17.19
CA ASP A 519 23.13 9.60 -17.55
C ASP A 519 22.52 8.59 -16.53
N ALA A 520 21.99 9.06 -15.40
CA ALA A 520 21.65 8.22 -14.26
C ALA A 520 20.13 8.00 -14.18
N THR A 521 19.71 6.75 -14.40
CA THR A 521 18.31 6.35 -14.20
C THR A 521 17.91 6.56 -12.73
N PRO A 522 16.79 7.25 -12.44
CA PRO A 522 16.35 7.44 -11.07
C PRO A 522 16.07 6.08 -10.42
N THR A 523 16.42 5.95 -9.14
CA THR A 523 16.19 4.75 -8.33
C THR A 523 14.90 4.89 -7.53
N VAL A 524 14.60 6.12 -7.09
CA VAL A 524 13.40 6.49 -6.36
C VAL A 524 13.11 7.97 -6.61
N VAL A 525 11.84 8.34 -6.80
CA VAL A 525 11.43 9.74 -6.98
C VAL A 525 10.86 10.25 -5.67
N VAL A 526 11.28 11.43 -5.24
CA VAL A 526 10.65 12.13 -4.12
C VAL A 526 9.92 13.35 -4.67
N TYR A 527 8.61 13.38 -4.48
CA TYR A 527 7.73 14.49 -4.83
C TYR A 527 7.24 15.19 -3.56
N ILE A 528 7.29 16.51 -3.53
CA ILE A 528 6.86 17.34 -2.41
C ILE A 528 5.73 18.25 -2.88
N THR A 529 4.73 18.43 -2.03
CA THR A 529 3.62 19.35 -2.27
C THR A 529 3.20 20.02 -0.97
N ASP A 530 2.74 21.26 -1.05
CA ASP A 530 2.18 22.00 0.09
C ASP A 530 0.65 22.01 -0.01
N LEU A 531 -0.01 21.37 0.95
CA LEU A 531 -1.47 21.29 0.97
C LEU A 531 -2.14 22.63 1.27
N SER A 532 -1.42 23.57 1.90
CA SER A 532 -1.97 24.88 2.26
C SER A 532 -2.28 25.75 1.04
N THR A 533 -1.66 25.48 -0.10
CA THR A 533 -1.82 26.18 -1.39
C THR A 533 -3.08 25.79 -2.17
N TYR A 534 -4.06 25.14 -1.52
CA TYR A 534 -5.25 24.60 -2.19
C TYR A 534 -6.18 25.70 -2.72
N ASP A 535 -6.17 26.88 -2.11
CA ASP A 535 -6.96 28.05 -2.47
C ASP A 535 -6.22 29.06 -3.35
N GLU A 536 -4.91 28.89 -3.53
CA GLU A 536 -4.08 29.73 -4.38
C GLU A 536 -4.35 29.49 -5.89
N ALA A 537 -4.07 30.52 -6.69
CA ALA A 537 -4.15 30.46 -8.15
C ALA A 537 -2.77 30.55 -8.79
N GLY A 538 -2.55 29.82 -9.88
CA GLY A 538 -1.32 29.89 -10.68
C GLY A 538 -0.35 28.73 -10.43
N ALA A 539 0.92 28.95 -10.75
CA ALA A 539 1.95 27.90 -10.79
C ALA A 539 2.30 27.30 -9.40
N GLY A 540 2.10 28.06 -8.32
CA GLY A 540 2.31 27.58 -6.94
C GLY A 540 1.13 26.83 -6.35
N SER A 541 -0.02 26.78 -7.03
CA SER A 541 -1.23 26.17 -6.49
C SER A 541 -1.14 24.64 -6.40
N LEU A 542 -1.85 24.04 -5.44
CA LEU A 542 -1.98 22.58 -5.32
C LEU A 542 -2.49 21.91 -6.60
N LYS A 543 -3.33 22.62 -7.39
CA LYS A 543 -3.80 22.14 -8.70
C LYS A 543 -2.67 22.03 -9.72
N ALA A 544 -1.72 22.96 -9.70
CA ALA A 544 -0.53 22.89 -10.53
C ALA A 544 0.37 21.72 -10.09
N SER A 545 0.54 21.51 -8.78
CA SER A 545 1.26 20.34 -8.25
C SER A 545 0.63 19.02 -8.69
N LEU A 546 -0.71 18.89 -8.66
CA LEU A 546 -1.41 17.69 -9.13
C LEU A 546 -1.19 17.43 -10.63
N ALA A 547 -1.22 18.48 -11.45
CA ALA A 547 -0.97 18.36 -12.89
C ALA A 547 0.49 17.92 -13.18
N GLU A 548 1.46 18.47 -12.45
CA GLU A 548 2.86 18.04 -12.55
C GLU A 548 3.03 16.59 -12.07
N PHE A 549 2.46 16.24 -10.92
CA PHE A 549 2.53 14.88 -10.38
C PHE A 549 1.95 13.84 -11.34
N SER A 550 0.80 14.14 -11.96
CA SER A 550 0.20 13.29 -12.99
C SER A 550 1.11 13.14 -14.21
N SER A 551 1.78 14.23 -14.64
CA SER A 551 2.79 14.18 -15.70
C SER A 551 3.98 13.29 -15.31
N ILE A 552 4.49 13.39 -14.08
CA ILE A 552 5.59 12.54 -13.57
C ILE A 552 5.18 11.07 -13.57
N CYS A 553 3.98 10.76 -13.07
CA CYS A 553 3.46 9.39 -13.06
C CYS A 553 3.28 8.80 -14.47
N SER A 554 2.97 9.66 -15.44
CA SER A 554 2.81 9.28 -16.85
C SER A 554 4.14 9.09 -17.59
N GLN A 555 5.22 9.73 -17.12
CA GLN A 555 6.56 9.65 -17.69
C GLN A 555 7.29 8.36 -17.24
N SER A 556 6.73 7.19 -17.53
CA SER A 556 7.42 5.87 -17.60
C SER A 556 8.37 5.44 -16.45
N PHE A 557 8.46 6.13 -15.32
CA PHE A 557 9.31 5.69 -14.23
C PHE A 557 8.61 4.48 -13.57
N SER A 558 9.23 3.31 -13.69
CA SER A 558 8.83 2.09 -12.96
C SER A 558 9.40 2.08 -11.53
N VAL A 559 9.70 3.26 -10.99
CA VAL A 559 10.41 3.43 -9.72
C VAL A 559 9.42 3.83 -8.63
N PRO A 560 9.72 3.52 -7.35
CA PRO A 560 8.96 4.05 -6.22
C PRO A 560 8.88 5.57 -6.24
N ILE A 561 7.70 6.12 -5.94
CA ILE A 561 7.45 7.54 -5.73
C ILE A 561 7.11 7.74 -4.26
N ILE A 562 7.83 8.65 -3.61
CA ILE A 562 7.54 9.11 -2.26
C ILE A 562 6.86 10.46 -2.39
N LEU A 563 5.69 10.61 -1.81
CA LEU A 563 4.93 11.85 -1.78
C LEU A 563 4.97 12.44 -0.37
N PHE A 564 5.60 13.60 -0.22
CA PHE A 564 5.51 14.40 0.99
C PHE A 564 4.42 15.46 0.84
N MET A 565 3.37 15.34 1.63
CA MET A 565 2.32 16.35 1.77
C MET A 565 2.63 17.22 2.99
N THR A 566 3.05 18.45 2.73
CA THR A 566 3.51 19.41 3.74
C THR A 566 2.45 20.47 4.04
N GLY A 567 2.71 21.33 5.04
CA GLY A 567 1.87 22.50 5.32
C GLY A 567 0.57 22.19 6.06
N LEU A 568 0.53 21.16 6.92
CA LEU A 568 -0.70 20.76 7.62
C LEU A 568 -1.28 21.86 8.52
N GLU A 569 -0.42 22.59 9.24
CA GLU A 569 -0.87 23.68 10.13
C GLU A 569 -1.44 24.85 9.34
N ALA A 570 -0.77 25.20 8.24
CA ALA A 570 -1.25 26.23 7.32
C ALA A 570 -2.54 25.79 6.61
N LEU A 571 -2.67 24.51 6.26
CA LEU A 571 -3.92 23.93 5.77
C LEU A 571 -5.04 24.10 6.81
N GLU A 572 -4.80 23.75 8.08
CA GLU A 572 -5.80 23.93 9.14
C GLU A 572 -6.22 25.40 9.30
N ALA A 573 -5.26 26.32 9.28
CA ALA A 573 -5.53 27.76 9.34
C ALA A 573 -6.35 28.23 8.13
N ASN A 574 -5.94 27.83 6.93
CA ASN A 574 -6.61 28.22 5.69
C ASN A 574 -8.02 27.62 5.60
N MET A 575 -8.25 26.39 6.10
CA MET A 575 -9.58 25.75 6.16
C MET A 575 -10.58 26.48 7.08
N LYS A 576 -10.09 27.30 8.02
CA LYS A 576 -10.96 28.14 8.85
C LYS A 576 -11.51 29.32 8.06
N VAL A 577 -10.73 29.84 7.11
CA VAL A 577 -11.01 31.04 6.31
C VAL A 577 -11.67 30.70 4.97
N SER A 578 -11.10 29.76 4.22
CA SER A 578 -11.55 29.29 2.91
C SER A 578 -12.04 27.85 3.00
N ALA A 579 -13.04 27.46 2.20
CA ALA A 579 -13.54 26.10 2.18
C ALA A 579 -12.90 25.32 1.03
N ILE A 580 -12.29 24.16 1.32
CA ILE A 580 -11.70 23.27 0.29
C ILE A 580 -12.71 22.95 -0.82
N ARG A 581 -13.99 22.80 -0.48
CA ARG A 581 -15.07 22.48 -1.43
C ARG A 581 -15.23 23.53 -2.54
N ASP A 582 -14.88 24.79 -2.29
CA ASP A 582 -14.98 25.86 -3.28
C ASP A 582 -13.90 25.70 -4.38
N HIS A 583 -12.77 25.09 -4.05
CA HIS A 583 -11.66 24.83 -4.96
C HIS A 583 -11.66 23.39 -5.49
N PHE A 584 -12.16 22.43 -4.70
CA PHE A 584 -12.24 20.99 -4.95
C PHE A 584 -13.67 20.49 -4.67
N PRO A 585 -14.61 20.60 -5.62
CA PRO A 585 -16.03 20.31 -5.40
C PRO A 585 -16.37 18.86 -4.98
N ARG A 586 -15.44 17.92 -5.19
CA ARG A 586 -15.56 16.51 -4.79
C ARG A 586 -15.29 16.28 -3.29
N TYR A 587 -14.80 17.27 -2.56
CA TYR A 587 -14.52 17.16 -1.13
C TYR A 587 -15.78 17.38 -0.29
N ASP A 588 -16.07 16.41 0.58
CA ASP A 588 -17.25 16.38 1.47
C ASP A 588 -16.90 16.30 2.97
N GLY A 589 -15.61 16.28 3.33
CA GLY A 589 -15.10 16.10 4.70
C GLY A 589 -15.25 17.30 5.66
N GLY A 590 -15.88 18.40 5.23
CA GLY A 590 -16.14 19.57 6.09
C GLY A 590 -14.89 20.37 6.46
N LYS A 591 -14.74 20.76 7.74
CA LYS A 591 -13.56 21.50 8.25
C LYS A 591 -12.55 20.60 8.96
N ASN A 592 -12.56 19.30 8.68
CA ASN A 592 -11.69 18.32 9.32
C ASN A 592 -10.39 18.15 8.50
N VAL A 593 -9.25 18.46 9.13
CA VAL A 593 -7.91 18.41 8.52
C VAL A 593 -7.53 16.99 8.11
N GLU A 594 -7.81 15.99 8.94
CA GLU A 594 -7.55 14.58 8.64
C GLU A 594 -8.35 14.12 7.41
N SER A 595 -9.62 14.52 7.33
CA SER A 595 -10.46 14.25 6.15
C SER A 595 -9.94 14.95 4.89
N ALA A 596 -9.39 16.16 5.02
CA ALA A 596 -8.73 16.86 3.92
C ALA A 596 -7.46 16.13 3.45
N CYS A 597 -6.63 15.67 4.38
CA CYS A 597 -5.45 14.87 4.07
C CYS A 597 -5.80 13.56 3.36
N SER A 598 -6.75 12.79 3.88
CA SER A 598 -7.20 11.55 3.22
C SER A 598 -7.80 11.81 1.84
N PHE A 599 -8.51 12.93 1.67
CA PHE A 599 -9.01 13.36 0.36
C PHE A 599 -7.86 13.63 -0.61
N PHE A 600 -6.87 14.45 -0.24
CA PHE A 600 -5.74 14.76 -1.11
C PHE A 600 -4.85 13.54 -1.37
N GLU A 601 -4.62 12.69 -0.38
CA GLU A 601 -3.91 11.41 -0.54
C GLU A 601 -4.57 10.56 -1.63
N ARG A 602 -5.89 10.38 -1.52
CA ARG A 602 -6.68 9.66 -2.53
C ARG A 602 -6.61 10.34 -3.89
N PHE A 603 -6.61 11.67 -3.93
CA PHE A 603 -6.58 12.43 -5.17
C PHE A 603 -5.24 12.31 -5.90
N PHE A 604 -4.12 12.37 -5.19
CA PHE A 604 -2.79 12.07 -5.73
C PHE A 604 -2.68 10.61 -6.17
N ALA A 605 -3.22 9.66 -5.39
CA ALA A 605 -3.25 8.26 -5.78
C ALA A 605 -4.07 8.02 -7.07
N GLU A 606 -5.22 8.68 -7.23
CA GLU A 606 -6.04 8.66 -8.46
C GLU A 606 -5.26 9.19 -9.68
N CYS A 607 -4.49 10.27 -9.51
CA CYS A 607 -3.65 10.86 -10.56
C CYS A 607 -2.53 9.95 -11.07
N SER A 608 -2.15 8.92 -10.31
CA SER A 608 -1.12 7.97 -10.73
C SER A 608 -1.60 6.99 -11.82
N HIS A 609 -2.91 6.95 -12.14
CA HIS A 609 -3.58 6.06 -13.13
C HIS A 609 -3.26 4.56 -12.98
N ARG A 610 -2.54 4.19 -11.93
CA ARG A 610 -2.05 2.85 -11.67
C ARG A 610 -2.90 2.28 -10.55
N THR A 611 -3.98 1.61 -10.93
CA THR A 611 -5.06 1.12 -10.06
C THR A 611 -4.63 0.19 -8.91
N PHE A 612 -3.37 -0.24 -8.86
CA PHE A 612 -2.78 -1.04 -7.76
C PHE A 612 -1.26 -0.83 -7.56
N ASN A 613 -0.69 0.35 -7.81
CA ASN A 613 0.75 0.52 -7.61
C ASN A 613 1.11 0.66 -6.11
N MET A 614 1.67 -0.41 -5.53
CA MET A 614 2.31 -0.46 -4.20
C MET A 614 3.62 0.37 -4.11
N ASN A 615 3.78 1.34 -5.01
CA ASN A 615 5.00 2.11 -5.20
C ASN A 615 4.82 3.60 -4.87
N LEU A 616 3.63 4.03 -4.44
CA LEU A 616 3.41 5.37 -3.90
C LEU A 616 3.45 5.30 -2.37
N TYR A 617 4.42 5.98 -1.76
CA TYR A 617 4.57 6.09 -0.31
C TYR A 617 4.22 7.51 0.11
N VAL A 618 3.12 7.69 0.83
CA VAL A 618 2.62 9.02 1.22
C VAL A 618 3.00 9.30 2.67
N TYR A 619 3.57 10.48 2.91
CA TYR A 619 3.90 11.00 4.23
C TYR A 619 3.30 12.38 4.39
N THR A 620 2.59 12.61 5.49
CA THR A 620 2.07 13.91 5.89
C THR A 620 2.97 14.53 6.95
N THR A 621 3.35 15.80 6.77
CA THR A 621 4.16 16.51 7.78
C THR A 621 3.46 17.78 8.26
N THR A 622 3.48 17.99 9.58
CA THR A 622 2.79 19.10 10.25
C THR A 622 3.33 20.46 9.84
N HIS A 623 4.65 20.62 9.90
CA HIS A 623 5.35 21.81 9.46
C HIS A 623 5.85 21.68 8.02
N ALA A 624 6.25 22.81 7.45
CA ALA A 624 7.15 22.87 6.31
C ALA A 624 8.52 22.29 6.72
N VAL A 625 8.61 20.96 6.88
CA VAL A 625 9.86 20.19 7.01
C VAL A 625 10.38 20.08 8.46
N ASN A 626 9.82 19.14 9.25
CA ASN A 626 10.45 18.65 10.49
C ASN A 626 11.55 17.64 10.11
N ALA A 627 12.80 17.94 10.49
CA ALA A 627 13.98 17.10 10.24
C ALA A 627 13.82 15.70 10.79
N GLU A 628 13.16 15.53 11.93
CA GLU A 628 12.92 14.22 12.52
C GLU A 628 11.91 13.42 11.70
N ASN A 629 10.80 14.03 11.29
CA ASN A 629 9.78 13.32 10.49
C ASN A 629 10.31 12.94 9.10
N ILE A 630 11.10 13.81 8.46
CA ILE A 630 11.70 13.49 7.16
C ILE A 630 12.85 12.49 7.33
N ARG A 631 13.62 12.57 8.42
CA ARG A 631 14.62 11.56 8.76
C ARG A 631 13.96 10.21 8.99
N ASP A 632 12.88 10.14 9.75
CA ASP A 632 12.13 8.93 10.03
C ASP A 632 11.50 8.38 8.75
N ALA A 633 10.92 9.25 7.91
CA ALA A 633 10.41 8.85 6.60
C ALA A 633 11.54 8.32 5.71
N LEU A 634 12.69 9.01 5.61
CA LEU A 634 13.82 8.56 4.80
C LEU A 634 14.47 7.28 5.35
N HIS A 635 14.50 7.09 6.68
CA HIS A 635 14.94 5.85 7.32
C HIS A 635 13.95 4.71 7.07
N ASP A 636 12.66 4.99 7.16
CA ASP A 636 11.59 4.06 6.87
C ASP A 636 11.57 3.68 5.38
N ILE A 637 11.83 4.64 4.49
CA ILE A 637 12.09 4.41 3.07
C ILE A 637 13.34 3.56 2.90
N HIS A 638 14.44 3.89 3.59
CA HIS A 638 15.66 3.09 3.53
C HIS A 638 15.41 1.64 3.95
N TYR A 639 14.62 1.44 5.00
CA TYR A 639 14.27 0.13 5.49
C TYR A 639 13.28 -0.60 4.56
N LYS A 640 12.21 0.06 4.12
CA LYS A 640 11.14 -0.50 3.27
C LYS A 640 11.59 -0.75 1.83
N VAL A 641 12.48 0.08 1.31
CA VAL A 641 12.92 0.06 -0.10
C VAL A 641 14.30 -0.60 -0.26
N PHE A 642 15.25 -0.37 0.67
CA PHE A 642 16.66 -0.68 0.42
C PHE A 642 17.29 -1.72 1.37
N GLN A 643 16.77 -1.97 2.58
CA GLN A 643 17.34 -3.01 3.44
C GLN A 643 16.73 -4.40 3.15
N PRO A 644 17.55 -5.40 2.80
CA PRO A 644 17.16 -6.79 3.01
C PRO A 644 17.05 -6.97 4.52
N ARG A 645 15.89 -7.43 5.03
CA ARG A 645 15.78 -7.88 6.42
C ARG A 645 16.89 -8.91 6.66
N ARG A 646 17.97 -8.51 7.33
CA ARG A 646 19.01 -9.44 7.74
C ARG A 646 18.32 -10.53 8.55
N ASN A 647 18.63 -11.78 8.23
CA ASN A 647 18.32 -12.89 9.10
C ASN A 647 18.80 -12.50 10.50
N ILE A 648 17.88 -12.41 11.45
CA ILE A 648 18.23 -12.39 12.85
C ILE A 648 18.82 -13.77 13.10
N GLU A 649 20.13 -13.92 12.95
CA GLU A 649 20.81 -15.08 13.52
C GLU A 649 20.53 -15.03 15.03
N PRO A 650 19.98 -16.10 15.62
CA PRO A 650 19.86 -16.18 17.07
C PRO A 650 21.27 -16.01 17.63
N GLN A 651 21.47 -14.99 18.47
CA GLN A 651 22.66 -14.94 19.32
C GLN A 651 22.57 -16.15 20.27
N ILE A 652 23.19 -17.25 19.86
CA ILE A 652 23.54 -18.35 20.76
C ILE A 652 24.54 -17.74 21.73
N ALA A 653 24.12 -17.55 22.98
CA ALA A 653 25.01 -17.18 24.07
C ALA A 653 26.13 -18.23 24.14
N PRO A 654 27.42 -17.82 24.25
CA PRO A 654 28.48 -18.78 24.49
C PRO A 654 28.26 -19.41 25.86
N ASP A 655 28.26 -20.75 25.89
CA ASP A 655 28.04 -21.58 27.07
C ASP A 655 28.81 -21.09 28.30
N ALA A 656 28.09 -20.99 29.41
CA ALA A 656 28.61 -20.97 30.78
C ALA A 656 27.98 -22.12 31.57
#